data_AF-A0A816F5D6-F1
#
_entry.id   AF-A0A816F5D6-F1
#
_cell.length_a   1.000
_cell.length_b   1.000
_cell.length_c   1.000
_cell.angle_alpha   90.00
_cell.angle_beta   90.00
_cell.angle_gamma   90.00
#
_symmetry.space_group_name_H-M   'P 1'
#
loop_
_entity.id
_entity.type
_entity.pdbx_description
1 polymer ?
#
loop_
_entity_poly.entity_id
_entity_poly.type
_entity_poly.pdbx_seq_one_letter_code
_entity_poly.pdbx_strand_id
1 'polypeptide(L)'
;KTPHHIVTSRPYLNTLSYHAQMEITGFTDENIGQYIQQFFDQMKDEVEDATVKHQALMNFLKSNSSIWGVAHIPVNLELICSLCSNQDWSETEHLSITTLYNMITEWLCRRYLRTSNEKISQLPDHELYQCCRGELKFLEKLAFAAMENNTIIIRPTLLKRTLRDTNVITQDHPHILNIGVLKSFTKDGVGTQIEMNKEYYFVHLSFQEYFAARYWTNTLKESSAENVLKFIQRHKYNQRYALVFTFMAGLLSENDEITLLNTFWNRILQEPLDLVGLRHIELIVICLGEISSNSNFPRRHDFLLPIAAYMQHNRLAKNQIILQHLAQVLRKAPFVICEEIMINTLIALLQSNEADVKTEVLQFICSLNVSNIPSRLINSINVLLTDNSDEVKIYACDTIGILGEQSATLEILNRLVNLLEDKNDRVRRSACYSLGRMGEKVGTAEFVSKILHTVGNESFSIRLDSFSVLITMPEKVITEEIVNLLVNALNSENNFIRGHAYDILMKTSNQLVTTEMISRLMTLLEDRHDDVVLHACTLLSKIGEKAGVPDVINKLMTKALRHESFLIRVQACSTLKQISQGILPSEALSMMLAALKQTIVTLKENAICVLAHMGQNAATTETINELKKATKHENEYIRASACNAFIHMKESVPIIEINSILIDALDDEKECVRASACKAAEKVLARQETSELLMKLKDALNDESFTVKLAAIDTLCTAGQITATSEIIDALINLLEDKNEHIRRDAHQAIVKISVKATTTEVIDKLVKLLEHKDAQVRGLMCHALEGMREKVATNEVIEKIVGLLKDPDANVRASACSTLCLWSRLIPISWVADDLIHVLGDEDAHVRHLACIAMQNICEQETTFEVSPKLVNVLEDENMHVRDSAYFLLGCMREKAATTEVIAKLVNALNDENRRIRSRACQALSQVNEKILVTKGIETIANALIDDDIEVRTNMCFLLQHLKEQLPSVSITHVTLKRRINACKRV
;
A
#
# COMPACT_ATOMS: atom_id res chain seq x y z
N LYS A 1 -9.23 -1.01 -37.96
CA LYS A 1 -10.04 -0.22 -36.99
C LYS A 1 -10.59 -1.18 -35.96
N THR A 2 -9.80 -1.55 -34.96
CA THR A 2 -10.37 -2.01 -33.70
C THR A 2 -11.18 -0.84 -33.16
N PRO A 3 -12.48 -0.98 -32.88
CA PRO A 3 -13.24 0.08 -32.26
C PRO A 3 -12.61 0.34 -30.89
N HIS A 4 -12.17 1.57 -30.60
CA HIS A 4 -11.85 1.93 -29.24
C HIS A 4 -13.13 1.81 -28.42
N HIS A 5 -13.20 0.80 -27.56
CA HIS A 5 -14.33 0.58 -26.68
C HIS A 5 -14.10 1.39 -25.40
N ILE A 6 -14.80 2.51 -25.26
CA ILE A 6 -14.91 3.19 -23.96
C ILE A 6 -15.97 2.42 -23.16
N VAL A 7 -15.52 1.72 -22.13
CA VAL A 7 -16.39 1.02 -21.19
C VAL A 7 -16.52 1.87 -19.94
N THR A 8 -17.73 2.34 -19.66
CA THR A 8 -18.02 3.13 -18.46
C THR A 8 -18.62 2.26 -17.38
N SER A 9 -18.40 2.63 -16.12
CA SER A 9 -18.89 1.94 -14.92
C SER A 9 -20.41 1.82 -14.77
N ARG A 10 -21.20 2.49 -15.62
CA ARG A 10 -22.65 2.44 -15.58
C ARG A 10 -23.16 1.41 -16.59
N PRO A 11 -24.14 0.55 -16.21
CA PRO A 11 -24.64 -0.50 -17.08
C PRO A 11 -25.39 0.12 -18.26
N TYR A 12 -24.66 0.38 -19.34
CA TYR A 12 -25.23 0.46 -20.66
C TYR A 12 -25.36 -0.96 -21.21
N LEU A 13 -26.27 -1.17 -22.16
CA LEU A 13 -26.37 -2.42 -22.90
C LEU A 13 -24.96 -2.82 -23.37
N ASN A 14 -24.43 -3.94 -22.86
CA ASN A 14 -23.06 -4.35 -23.16
C ASN A 14 -23.04 -4.89 -24.60
N THR A 15 -22.48 -4.14 -25.54
CA THR A 15 -22.41 -4.50 -26.96
C THR A 15 -21.11 -5.22 -27.32
N LEU A 16 -20.34 -5.66 -26.32
CA LEU A 16 -19.13 -6.44 -26.57
C LEU A 16 -19.51 -7.79 -27.19
N SER A 17 -18.87 -8.14 -28.30
CA SER A 17 -19.12 -9.39 -29.03
C SER A 17 -18.55 -10.63 -28.34
N TYR A 18 -18.06 -10.50 -27.11
CA TYR A 18 -17.36 -11.54 -26.34
C TYR A 18 -17.67 -11.41 -24.84
N HIS A 19 -17.54 -12.52 -24.11
CA HIS A 19 -17.66 -12.51 -22.65
C HIS A 19 -16.42 -11.86 -22.03
N ALA A 20 -16.62 -10.83 -21.21
CA ALA A 20 -15.56 -10.16 -20.46
C ALA A 20 -16.05 -9.84 -19.04
N GLN A 21 -15.21 -10.10 -18.06
CA GLN A 21 -15.40 -9.67 -16.67
C GLN A 21 -14.45 -8.49 -16.43
N MET A 22 -14.99 -7.34 -16.05
CA MET A 22 -14.21 -6.11 -15.82
C MET A 22 -14.54 -5.55 -14.44
N GLU A 23 -13.50 -5.07 -13.75
CA GLU A 23 -13.59 -4.42 -12.44
C GLU A 23 -13.22 -2.95 -12.58
N ILE A 24 -13.99 -2.06 -11.95
CA ILE A 24 -13.70 -0.62 -11.94
C ILE A 24 -12.90 -0.32 -10.67
N THR A 25 -11.60 -0.14 -10.81
CA THR A 25 -10.72 0.26 -9.69
C THR A 25 -10.72 1.79 -9.57
N GLY A 26 -11.64 2.34 -8.75
CA GLY A 26 -11.52 3.71 -8.23
C GLY A 26 -10.46 3.80 -7.12
N PHE A 27 -10.31 4.97 -6.49
CA PHE A 27 -9.53 5.05 -5.24
C PHE A 27 -10.23 4.26 -4.13
N THR A 28 -9.47 3.51 -3.32
CA THR A 28 -9.98 2.94 -2.06
C THR A 28 -10.05 4.01 -0.97
N ASP A 29 -10.75 3.71 0.14
CA ASP A 29 -10.77 4.56 1.33
C ASP A 29 -9.34 4.93 1.81
N GLU A 30 -8.40 3.96 1.75
CA GLU A 30 -6.99 4.23 2.08
C GLU A 30 -6.31 5.15 1.04
N ASN A 31 -6.58 4.97 -0.25
CA ASN A 31 -6.02 5.83 -1.30
C ASN A 31 -6.50 7.28 -1.15
N ILE A 32 -7.77 7.50 -0.80
CA ILE A 32 -8.31 8.83 -0.53
C ILE A 32 -7.55 9.47 0.63
N GLY A 33 -7.35 8.74 1.73
CA GLY A 33 -6.59 9.22 2.89
C GLY A 33 -5.16 9.62 2.54
N GLN A 34 -4.44 8.76 1.80
CA GLN A 34 -3.08 9.02 1.35
C GLN A 34 -2.99 10.21 0.40
N TYR A 35 -3.91 10.33 -0.56
CA TYR A 35 -3.91 11.43 -1.53
C TYR A 35 -4.16 12.78 -0.86
N ILE A 36 -5.16 12.87 0.03
CA ILE A 36 -5.45 14.10 0.77
C ILE A 36 -4.24 14.52 1.61
N GLN A 37 -3.60 13.57 2.29
CA GLN A 37 -2.39 13.84 3.05
C GLN A 37 -1.27 14.41 2.16
N GLN A 38 -0.95 13.72 1.05
CA GLN A 38 0.10 14.15 0.12
C GLN A 38 -0.18 15.52 -0.49
N PHE A 39 -1.44 15.80 -0.85
CA PHE A 39 -1.84 17.08 -1.45
C PHE A 39 -1.58 18.26 -0.51
N PHE A 40 -1.97 18.16 0.77
CA PHE A 40 -1.75 19.25 1.74
C PHE A 40 -0.31 19.30 2.26
N ASP A 41 0.40 18.17 2.33
CA ASP A 41 1.83 18.15 2.67
C ASP A 41 2.69 18.90 1.65
N GLN A 42 2.31 18.88 0.37
CA GLN A 42 2.98 19.63 -0.70
C GLN A 42 2.73 21.15 -0.63
N MET A 43 1.73 21.61 0.14
CA MET A 43 1.39 23.02 0.33
C MET A 43 1.97 23.63 1.62
N LYS A 44 2.86 22.93 2.32
CA LYS A 44 3.45 23.33 3.62
C LYS A 44 4.15 24.69 3.62
N ASP A 45 4.56 25.20 2.46
CA ASP A 45 5.19 26.53 2.35
C ASP A 45 4.17 27.70 2.38
N GLU A 46 2.86 27.44 2.34
CA GLU A 46 1.81 28.49 2.27
C GLU A 46 0.73 28.44 3.37
N VAL A 47 0.64 27.38 4.18
CA VAL A 47 -0.45 27.22 5.16
C VAL A 47 0.07 26.71 6.51
N GLU A 48 0.01 27.53 7.56
CA GLU A 48 0.43 27.20 8.94
C GLU A 48 -0.38 26.06 9.60
N ASP A 49 -1.36 25.44 8.92
CA ASP A 49 -2.30 24.49 9.53
C ASP A 49 -2.73 23.31 8.64
N ALA A 50 -1.78 22.72 7.88
CA ALA A 50 -2.03 21.62 6.94
C ALA A 50 -2.64 20.37 7.60
N THR A 51 -2.25 20.06 8.85
CA THR A 51 -2.74 18.88 9.59
C THR A 51 -4.21 19.04 10.02
N VAL A 52 -4.62 20.24 10.43
CA VAL A 52 -6.01 20.53 10.80
C VAL A 52 -6.91 20.49 9.58
N LYS A 53 -6.50 21.06 8.44
CA LYS A 53 -7.26 20.99 7.18
C LYS A 53 -7.41 19.57 6.65
N HIS A 54 -6.35 18.76 6.72
CA HIS A 54 -6.41 17.33 6.39
C HIS A 54 -7.50 16.61 7.21
N GLN A 55 -7.47 16.80 8.53
CA GLN A 55 -8.43 16.14 9.42
C GLN A 55 -9.86 16.65 9.21
N ALA A 56 -10.02 17.96 9.00
CA ALA A 56 -11.32 18.58 8.73
C ALA A 56 -11.94 18.05 7.43
N LEU A 57 -11.19 18.01 6.31
CA LEU A 57 -11.69 17.48 5.05
C LEU A 57 -12.02 15.98 5.16
N MET A 58 -11.17 15.21 5.85
CA MET A 58 -11.42 13.78 6.06
C MET A 58 -12.70 13.54 6.87
N ASN A 59 -12.91 14.32 7.94
CA ASN A 59 -14.12 14.24 8.75
C ASN A 59 -15.36 14.67 7.95
N PHE A 60 -15.26 15.74 7.16
CA PHE A 60 -16.34 16.21 6.29
C PHE A 60 -16.73 15.16 5.26
N LEU A 61 -15.75 14.56 4.57
CA LEU A 61 -15.95 13.55 3.56
C LEU A 61 -16.59 12.28 4.14
N LYS A 62 -16.11 11.80 5.30
CA LYS A 62 -16.72 10.66 6.01
C LYS A 62 -18.15 10.96 6.49
N SER A 63 -18.44 12.21 6.80
CA SER A 63 -19.78 12.64 7.23
C SER A 63 -20.77 12.80 6.07
N ASN A 64 -20.29 13.05 4.85
CA ASN A 64 -21.12 13.27 3.65
C ASN A 64 -21.01 12.11 2.66
N SER A 65 -21.84 11.07 2.83
CA SER A 65 -21.80 9.83 2.03
C SER A 65 -21.92 10.03 0.52
N SER A 66 -22.70 11.02 0.08
CA SER A 66 -22.92 11.35 -1.33
C SER A 66 -21.63 11.89 -1.98
N ILE A 67 -20.93 12.79 -1.29
CA ILE A 67 -19.64 13.35 -1.74
C ILE A 67 -18.52 12.33 -1.56
N TRP A 68 -18.57 11.51 -0.51
CA TRP A 68 -17.63 10.38 -0.32
C TRP A 68 -17.58 9.48 -1.54
N GLY A 69 -18.74 9.10 -2.08
CA GLY A 69 -18.81 8.30 -3.31
C GLY A 69 -18.21 9.01 -4.53
N VAL A 70 -18.29 10.35 -4.60
CA VAL A 70 -17.69 11.15 -5.67
C VAL A 70 -16.17 11.27 -5.52
N ALA A 71 -15.66 11.30 -4.28
CA ALA A 71 -14.23 11.36 -3.95
C ALA A 71 -13.43 10.11 -4.36
N HIS A 72 -14.11 8.98 -4.60
CA HIS A 72 -13.46 7.77 -5.16
C HIS A 72 -13.01 7.96 -6.62
N ILE A 73 -13.43 9.05 -7.27
CA ILE A 73 -13.01 9.43 -8.62
C ILE A 73 -11.80 10.38 -8.49
N PRO A 74 -10.60 10.00 -8.94
CA PRO A 74 -9.37 10.76 -8.68
C PRO A 74 -9.43 12.23 -9.11
N VAL A 75 -9.98 12.51 -10.29
CA VAL A 75 -10.13 13.89 -10.79
C VAL A 75 -11.09 14.72 -9.93
N ASN A 76 -12.15 14.11 -9.38
CA ASN A 76 -13.05 14.83 -8.50
C ASN A 76 -12.40 15.08 -7.13
N LEU A 77 -11.63 14.12 -6.61
CA LEU A 77 -10.88 14.30 -5.36
C LEU A 77 -9.88 15.45 -5.47
N GLU A 78 -9.13 15.54 -6.56
CA GLU A 78 -8.21 16.66 -6.83
C GLU A 78 -8.94 18.01 -6.82
N LEU A 79 -10.12 18.08 -7.44
CA LEU A 79 -10.95 19.30 -7.49
C LEU A 79 -11.55 19.64 -6.11
N ILE A 80 -11.98 18.64 -5.34
CA ILE A 80 -12.46 18.81 -3.95
C ILE A 80 -11.34 19.37 -3.08
N CYS A 81 -10.14 18.78 -3.14
CA CYS A 81 -8.97 19.27 -2.40
C CYS A 81 -8.61 20.71 -2.79
N SER A 82 -8.70 21.05 -4.09
CA SER A 82 -8.44 22.39 -4.61
C SER A 82 -9.48 23.45 -4.18
N LEU A 83 -10.73 23.03 -3.96
CA LEU A 83 -11.76 23.91 -3.39
C LEU A 83 -11.53 24.12 -1.89
N CYS A 84 -11.28 23.04 -1.15
CA CYS A 84 -11.05 23.07 0.30
C CYS A 84 -9.75 23.79 0.69
N SER A 85 -8.77 23.93 -0.21
CA SER A 85 -7.60 24.77 0.06
C SER A 85 -7.97 26.25 0.18
N ASN A 86 -8.97 26.70 -0.57
CA ASN A 86 -9.43 28.10 -0.67
C ASN A 86 -10.61 28.45 0.23
N GLN A 87 -11.34 27.45 0.77
CA GLN A 87 -12.54 27.63 1.59
C GLN A 87 -12.50 26.72 2.80
N ASP A 88 -12.96 27.21 3.95
CA ASP A 88 -13.16 26.36 5.12
C ASP A 88 -14.53 25.68 5.04
N TRP A 89 -14.53 24.35 5.05
CA TRP A 89 -15.74 23.53 5.00
C TRP A 89 -16.11 22.94 6.36
N SER A 90 -15.36 23.28 7.42
CA SER A 90 -15.54 22.73 8.77
C SER A 90 -16.94 22.94 9.35
N GLU A 91 -17.63 24.03 8.99
CA GLU A 91 -18.98 24.38 9.46
C GLU A 91 -20.11 23.96 8.49
N THR A 92 -19.79 23.40 7.32
CA THR A 92 -20.80 23.01 6.32
C THR A 92 -21.41 21.65 6.66
N GLU A 93 -22.58 21.66 7.30
CA GLU A 93 -23.26 20.41 7.72
C GLU A 93 -23.73 19.55 6.53
N HIS A 94 -24.25 20.17 5.48
CA HIS A 94 -24.82 19.49 4.32
C HIS A 94 -24.47 20.19 3.01
N LEU A 95 -23.78 19.48 2.11
CA LEU A 95 -23.47 19.94 0.75
C LEU A 95 -23.99 18.92 -0.26
N SER A 96 -24.85 19.34 -1.19
CA SER A 96 -25.37 18.47 -2.24
C SER A 96 -24.31 18.22 -3.33
N ILE A 97 -24.45 17.14 -4.10
CA ILE A 97 -23.55 16.90 -5.23
C ILE A 97 -23.72 18.03 -6.26
N THR A 98 -24.95 18.52 -6.47
CA THR A 98 -25.21 19.65 -7.38
C THR A 98 -24.46 20.90 -6.97
N THR A 99 -24.53 21.26 -5.68
CA THR A 99 -23.84 22.44 -5.14
C THR A 99 -22.34 22.30 -5.29
N LEU A 100 -21.78 21.11 -5.01
CA LEU A 100 -20.35 20.83 -5.23
C LEU A 100 -19.97 21.04 -6.70
N TYR A 101 -20.73 20.50 -7.65
CA TYR A 101 -20.46 20.69 -9.09
C TYR A 101 -20.61 22.14 -9.53
N ASN A 102 -21.54 22.89 -8.93
CA ASN A 102 -21.69 24.33 -9.15
C ASN A 102 -20.45 25.10 -8.65
N MET A 103 -19.98 24.81 -7.43
CA MET A 103 -18.75 25.38 -6.86
C MET A 103 -17.51 25.04 -7.70
N ILE A 104 -17.35 23.77 -8.11
CA ILE A 104 -16.25 23.34 -9.00
C ILE A 104 -16.30 24.12 -10.31
N THR A 105 -17.49 24.25 -10.91
CA THR A 105 -17.66 24.95 -12.20
C THR A 105 -17.33 26.43 -12.07
N GLU A 106 -17.83 27.09 -11.03
CA GLU A 106 -17.54 28.49 -10.76
C GLU A 106 -16.05 28.72 -10.50
N TRP A 107 -15.41 27.86 -9.70
CA TRP A 107 -13.98 27.92 -9.44
C TRP A 107 -13.15 27.74 -10.73
N LEU A 108 -13.50 26.78 -11.59
CA LEU A 108 -12.85 26.58 -12.89
C LEU A 108 -13.02 27.80 -13.80
N CYS A 109 -14.22 28.40 -13.85
CA CYS A 109 -14.47 29.64 -14.59
C CYS A 109 -13.59 30.80 -14.09
N ARG A 110 -13.53 31.02 -12.76
CA ARG A 110 -12.71 32.07 -12.15
C ARG A 110 -11.22 31.87 -12.45
N ARG A 111 -10.72 30.65 -12.28
CA ARG A 111 -9.32 30.29 -12.56
C ARG A 111 -8.97 30.50 -14.03
N TYR A 112 -9.84 30.06 -14.94
CA TYR A 112 -9.68 30.26 -16.37
C TYR A 112 -9.63 31.74 -16.75
N LEU A 113 -10.59 32.56 -16.28
CA LEU A 113 -10.64 33.98 -16.61
C LEU A 113 -9.41 34.76 -16.10
N ARG A 114 -8.98 34.48 -14.87
CA ARG A 114 -7.78 35.10 -14.27
C ARG A 114 -6.49 34.77 -15.04
N THR A 115 -6.43 33.61 -15.68
CA THR A 115 -5.26 33.21 -16.51
C THR A 115 -5.30 33.83 -17.91
N SER A 116 -6.49 34.23 -18.38
CA SER A 116 -6.70 34.69 -19.77
C SER A 116 -6.62 36.20 -20.00
N ASN A 117 -6.88 37.05 -18.98
CA ASN A 117 -6.93 38.51 -19.18
C ASN A 117 -6.65 39.32 -17.88
N GLU A 118 -5.54 40.07 -17.85
CA GLU A 118 -5.12 40.87 -16.67
C GLU A 118 -6.14 41.97 -16.27
N LYS A 119 -6.90 42.53 -17.22
CA LYS A 119 -7.90 43.58 -16.90
C LYS A 119 -9.17 43.04 -16.22
N ILE A 120 -9.48 41.77 -16.44
CA ILE A 120 -10.66 41.09 -15.88
C ILE A 120 -10.37 40.59 -14.45
N SER A 121 -9.08 40.42 -14.09
CA SER A 121 -8.63 39.94 -12.78
C SER A 121 -9.01 40.82 -11.58
N GLN A 122 -9.45 42.07 -11.84
CA GLN A 122 -9.85 43.04 -10.80
C GLN A 122 -11.37 43.07 -10.53
N LEU A 123 -12.18 42.33 -11.29
CA LEU A 123 -13.63 42.26 -11.07
C LEU A 123 -13.95 41.39 -9.85
N PRO A 124 -15.00 41.74 -9.08
CA PRO A 124 -15.45 40.91 -7.97
C PRO A 124 -15.96 39.55 -8.47
N ASP A 125 -15.79 38.53 -7.64
CA ASP A 125 -15.97 37.11 -7.99
C ASP A 125 -17.33 36.74 -8.59
N HIS A 126 -18.40 37.46 -8.23
CA HIS A 126 -19.75 37.25 -8.78
C HIS A 126 -19.93 37.81 -10.21
N GLU A 127 -19.19 38.85 -10.58
CA GLU A 127 -19.23 39.44 -11.93
C GLU A 127 -18.40 38.60 -12.92
N LEU A 128 -17.32 37.97 -12.43
CA LEU A 128 -16.48 37.04 -13.20
C LEU A 128 -17.27 35.84 -13.74
N TYR A 129 -18.14 35.25 -12.92
CA TYR A 129 -18.96 34.11 -13.35
C TYR A 129 -19.93 34.48 -14.49
N GLN A 130 -20.45 35.72 -14.49
CA GLN A 130 -21.34 36.19 -15.56
C GLN A 130 -20.62 36.35 -16.91
N CYS A 131 -19.31 36.64 -16.90
CA CYS A 131 -18.51 36.73 -18.12
C CYS A 131 -18.40 35.38 -18.85
N CYS A 132 -18.47 34.25 -18.15
CA CYS A 132 -18.42 32.90 -18.75
C CYS A 132 -19.78 32.40 -19.29
N ARG A 133 -20.83 33.22 -19.29
CA ARG A 133 -22.19 32.79 -19.65
C ARG A 133 -22.28 32.21 -21.07
N GLY A 134 -21.54 32.78 -22.02
CA GLY A 134 -21.50 32.32 -23.42
C GLY A 134 -20.90 30.92 -23.54
N GLU A 135 -19.78 30.69 -22.86
CA GLU A 135 -19.09 29.41 -22.85
C GLU A 135 -19.87 28.33 -22.09
N LEU A 136 -20.50 28.68 -20.96
CA LEU A 136 -21.35 27.77 -20.21
C LEU A 136 -22.56 27.33 -21.06
N LYS A 137 -23.22 28.27 -21.76
CA LYS A 137 -24.34 27.93 -22.67
C LYS A 137 -23.91 26.97 -23.78
N PHE A 138 -22.70 27.13 -24.29
CA PHE A 138 -22.12 26.20 -25.26
C PHE A 138 -21.88 24.81 -24.66
N LEU A 139 -21.24 24.72 -23.49
CA LEU A 139 -20.97 23.46 -22.80
C LEU A 139 -22.26 22.71 -22.44
N GLU A 140 -23.28 23.42 -21.97
CA GLU A 140 -24.61 22.91 -21.66
C GLU A 140 -25.24 22.22 -22.88
N LYS A 141 -25.31 22.93 -24.02
CA LYS A 141 -25.89 22.36 -25.25
C LYS A 141 -25.04 21.20 -25.79
N LEU A 142 -23.72 21.31 -25.72
CA LEU A 142 -22.80 20.29 -26.19
C LEU A 142 -22.95 18.99 -25.40
N ALA A 143 -22.99 19.11 -24.07
CA ALA A 143 -23.17 18.00 -23.16
C ALA A 143 -24.47 17.25 -23.43
N PHE A 144 -25.57 18.00 -23.54
CA PHE A 144 -26.88 17.43 -23.88
C PHE A 144 -26.85 16.73 -25.24
N ALA A 145 -26.35 17.39 -26.30
CA ALA A 145 -26.33 16.81 -27.64
C ALA A 145 -25.44 15.56 -27.74
N ALA A 146 -24.34 15.51 -26.98
CA ALA A 146 -23.50 14.32 -26.86
C ALA A 146 -24.21 13.19 -26.10
N MET A 147 -24.98 13.52 -25.06
CA MET A 147 -25.86 12.55 -24.41
C MET A 147 -26.99 12.09 -25.34
N GLU A 148 -27.65 12.96 -26.09
CA GLU A 148 -28.70 12.54 -27.04
C GLU A 148 -28.17 11.55 -28.08
N ASN A 149 -26.97 11.80 -28.62
CA ASN A 149 -26.33 10.94 -29.64
C ASN A 149 -25.66 9.66 -29.11
N ASN A 150 -25.71 9.41 -27.80
CA ASN A 150 -25.02 8.29 -27.16
C ASN A 150 -23.49 8.27 -27.39
N THR A 151 -22.87 9.44 -27.27
CA THR A 151 -21.43 9.61 -27.47
C THR A 151 -20.75 10.24 -26.26
N ILE A 152 -19.67 9.62 -25.80
CA ILE A 152 -18.72 10.19 -24.83
C ILE A 152 -17.66 11.01 -25.58
N ILE A 153 -17.21 10.51 -26.74
CA ILE A 153 -16.29 11.22 -27.63
C ILE A 153 -17.08 12.21 -28.49
N ILE A 154 -16.84 13.49 -28.24
CA ILE A 154 -17.43 14.61 -28.94
C ILE A 154 -16.62 14.86 -30.22
N ARG A 155 -17.23 14.50 -31.36
CA ARG A 155 -16.62 14.71 -32.68
C ARG A 155 -16.70 16.17 -33.13
N PRO A 156 -15.78 16.63 -34.00
CA PRO A 156 -15.80 18.00 -34.55
C PRO A 156 -17.12 18.39 -35.23
N THR A 157 -17.83 17.42 -35.82
CA THR A 157 -19.14 17.66 -36.45
C THR A 157 -20.18 18.14 -35.45
N LEU A 158 -20.24 17.50 -34.27
CA LEU A 158 -21.14 17.86 -33.19
C LEU A 158 -20.74 19.20 -32.56
N LEU A 159 -19.44 19.43 -32.41
CA LEU A 159 -18.87 20.63 -31.82
C LEU A 159 -19.17 21.87 -32.68
N LYS A 160 -18.96 21.78 -34.00
CA LYS A 160 -19.31 22.83 -34.97
C LYS A 160 -20.81 23.05 -35.10
N ARG A 161 -21.62 21.99 -35.04
CA ARG A 161 -23.08 22.10 -35.02
C ARG A 161 -23.54 22.87 -33.79
N THR A 162 -23.01 22.52 -32.62
CA THR A 162 -23.38 23.17 -31.36
C THR A 162 -23.05 24.66 -31.35
N LEU A 163 -21.88 25.06 -31.85
CA LEU A 163 -21.55 26.49 -31.99
C LEU A 163 -22.55 27.27 -32.85
N ARG A 164 -23.00 26.67 -33.96
CA ARG A 164 -24.02 27.27 -34.83
C ARG A 164 -25.35 27.39 -34.10
N ASP A 165 -25.74 26.34 -33.38
CA ASP A 165 -27.01 26.29 -32.65
C ASP A 165 -27.03 27.28 -31.46
N THR A 166 -25.88 27.61 -30.87
CA THR A 166 -25.79 28.53 -29.72
C THR A 166 -25.51 29.98 -30.09
N ASN A 167 -25.28 30.31 -31.37
CA ASN A 167 -24.89 31.64 -31.85
C ASN A 167 -23.65 32.25 -31.15
N VAL A 168 -22.72 31.42 -30.69
CA VAL A 168 -21.51 31.90 -29.98
C VAL A 168 -20.42 32.23 -30.99
N ILE A 169 -19.93 33.47 -30.98
CA ILE A 169 -18.88 33.95 -31.89
C ILE A 169 -17.51 33.58 -31.30
N THR A 170 -16.73 32.76 -32.01
CA THR A 170 -15.42 32.25 -31.54
C THR A 170 -14.35 33.34 -31.35
N GLN A 171 -14.54 34.54 -31.90
CA GLN A 171 -13.64 35.68 -31.71
C GLN A 171 -13.79 36.31 -30.32
N ASP A 172 -15.00 36.29 -29.76
CA ASP A 172 -15.30 36.83 -28.43
C ASP A 172 -14.93 35.83 -27.32
N HIS A 173 -14.79 34.54 -27.67
CA HIS A 173 -14.50 33.43 -26.76
C HIS A 173 -13.36 32.54 -27.29
N PRO A 174 -12.11 33.04 -27.34
CA PRO A 174 -10.99 32.38 -28.01
C PRO A 174 -10.52 31.07 -27.36
N HIS A 175 -10.96 30.75 -26.14
CA HIS A 175 -10.62 29.50 -25.47
C HIS A 175 -11.83 28.80 -24.84
N ILE A 176 -13.00 28.86 -25.51
CA ILE A 176 -14.26 28.23 -25.10
C ILE A 176 -14.14 26.72 -24.74
N LEU A 177 -13.10 26.05 -25.25
CA LEU A 177 -12.83 24.63 -25.02
C LEU A 177 -11.84 24.36 -23.86
N ASN A 178 -11.24 25.39 -23.26
CA ASN A 178 -10.17 25.28 -22.27
C ASN A 178 -10.59 25.70 -20.84
N ILE A 179 -11.89 25.68 -20.53
CA ILE A 179 -12.42 25.93 -19.17
C ILE A 179 -12.00 24.82 -18.17
N GLY A 180 -11.31 23.78 -18.63
CA GLY A 180 -10.78 22.70 -17.78
C GLY A 180 -11.74 21.52 -17.58
N VAL A 181 -12.97 21.62 -18.09
CA VAL A 181 -13.97 20.52 -18.06
C VAL A 181 -13.94 19.63 -19.30
N LEU A 182 -13.33 20.09 -20.39
CA LEU A 182 -13.11 19.34 -21.63
C LEU A 182 -11.63 19.02 -21.80
N LYS A 183 -11.31 17.80 -22.22
CA LYS A 183 -9.98 17.38 -22.65
C LYS A 183 -10.03 16.88 -24.08
N SER A 184 -9.01 17.21 -24.87
CA SER A 184 -8.81 16.64 -26.20
C SER A 184 -7.86 15.44 -26.13
N PHE A 185 -8.12 14.41 -26.94
CA PHE A 185 -7.18 13.28 -27.11
C PHE A 185 -5.89 13.72 -27.80
N THR A 186 -5.97 14.76 -28.63
CA THR A 186 -4.84 15.25 -29.43
C THR A 186 -4.20 16.48 -28.79
N LYS A 187 -2.93 16.34 -28.41
CA LYS A 187 -2.05 17.41 -27.90
C LYS A 187 -1.67 18.46 -28.95
N ASP A 188 -2.19 18.29 -30.16
CA ASP A 188 -1.75 18.94 -31.37
C ASP A 188 -2.22 20.41 -31.51
N GLY A 189 -1.43 21.35 -30.98
CA GLY A 189 -1.37 22.75 -31.38
C GLY A 189 -2.40 23.75 -30.81
N VAL A 190 -1.98 25.02 -30.72
CA VAL A 190 -2.67 26.19 -30.12
C VAL A 190 -3.29 27.08 -31.22
N GLY A 191 -4.57 27.42 -31.06
CA GLY A 191 -5.34 28.32 -31.94
C GLY A 191 -6.78 27.86 -32.14
N THR A 192 -7.75 28.78 -32.02
CA THR A 192 -9.21 28.54 -32.07
C THR A 192 -9.67 27.66 -33.23
N GLN A 193 -9.17 27.89 -34.45
CA GLN A 193 -9.57 27.11 -35.63
C GLN A 193 -9.02 25.66 -35.66
N ILE A 194 -7.91 25.39 -34.95
CA ILE A 194 -7.31 24.05 -34.87
C ILE A 194 -7.99 23.25 -33.76
N GLU A 195 -8.26 23.87 -32.62
CA GLU A 195 -9.01 23.27 -31.51
C GLU A 195 -10.38 22.75 -31.96
N MET A 196 -11.10 23.53 -32.77
CA MET A 196 -12.42 23.16 -33.32
C MET A 196 -12.46 21.92 -34.24
N ASN A 197 -11.30 21.35 -34.58
CA ASN A 197 -11.18 20.14 -35.38
C ASN A 197 -10.71 18.92 -34.57
N LYS A 198 -10.49 19.07 -33.25
CA LYS A 198 -10.11 17.97 -32.36
C LYS A 198 -11.33 17.23 -31.83
N GLU A 199 -11.10 16.00 -31.39
CA GLU A 199 -12.07 15.22 -30.62
C GLU A 199 -11.91 15.53 -29.14
N TYR A 200 -13.03 15.78 -28.47
CA TYR A 200 -13.07 16.14 -27.05
C TYR A 200 -13.88 15.13 -26.25
N TYR A 201 -13.63 15.09 -24.96
CA TYR A 201 -14.47 14.42 -23.98
C TYR A 201 -14.52 15.25 -22.71
N PHE A 202 -15.59 15.12 -21.93
CA PHE A 202 -15.63 15.71 -20.59
C PHE A 202 -14.66 14.96 -19.68
N VAL A 203 -13.95 15.67 -18.80
CA VAL A 203 -12.96 15.08 -17.88
C VAL A 203 -13.50 13.91 -17.07
N HIS A 204 -14.80 13.90 -16.81
CA HIS A 204 -15.55 12.74 -16.31
C HIS A 204 -17.01 12.81 -16.78
N LEU A 205 -17.69 11.66 -16.90
CA LEU A 205 -19.08 11.58 -17.37
C LEU A 205 -20.05 12.42 -16.51
N SER A 206 -19.81 12.53 -15.21
CA SER A 206 -20.65 13.36 -14.32
C SER A 206 -20.64 14.84 -14.68
N PHE A 207 -19.55 15.39 -15.26
CA PHE A 207 -19.56 16.76 -15.78
C PHE A 207 -20.46 16.88 -17.01
N GLN A 208 -20.43 15.89 -17.92
CA GLN A 208 -21.34 15.85 -19.05
C GLN A 208 -22.80 15.81 -18.58
N GLU A 209 -23.10 15.01 -17.56
CA GLU A 209 -24.45 14.90 -17.00
C GLU A 209 -24.88 16.19 -16.30
N TYR A 210 -23.98 16.84 -15.57
CA TYR A 210 -24.22 18.13 -14.91
C TYR A 210 -24.54 19.25 -15.91
N PHE A 211 -23.72 19.41 -16.96
CA PHE A 211 -23.98 20.41 -18.00
C PHE A 211 -25.25 20.09 -18.81
N ALA A 212 -25.56 18.82 -19.06
CA ALA A 212 -26.82 18.44 -19.69
C ALA A 212 -28.04 18.75 -18.80
N ALA A 213 -27.92 18.61 -17.47
CA ALA A 213 -28.96 19.01 -16.53
C ALA A 213 -29.20 20.52 -16.57
N ARG A 214 -28.13 21.32 -16.54
CA ARG A 214 -28.19 22.78 -16.70
C ARG A 214 -28.86 23.21 -18.00
N TYR A 215 -28.56 22.52 -19.11
CA TYR A 215 -29.24 22.77 -20.38
C TYR A 215 -30.76 22.60 -20.25
N TRP A 216 -31.19 21.49 -19.65
CA TRP A 216 -32.62 21.20 -19.49
C TRP A 216 -33.30 22.14 -18.51
N THR A 217 -32.67 22.49 -17.38
CA THR A 217 -33.24 23.48 -16.46
C THR A 217 -33.40 24.84 -17.12
N ASN A 218 -32.42 25.28 -17.91
CA ASN A 218 -32.51 26.54 -18.65
C ASN A 218 -33.60 26.48 -19.74
N THR A 219 -33.69 25.37 -20.47
CA THR A 219 -34.72 25.16 -21.50
C THR A 219 -36.14 25.12 -20.90
N LEU A 220 -36.28 24.61 -19.67
CA LEU A 220 -37.55 24.58 -18.94
C LEU A 220 -38.05 26.00 -18.59
N LYS A 221 -37.15 26.97 -18.42
CA LYS A 221 -37.47 28.39 -18.19
C LYS A 221 -37.92 29.09 -19.48
N GLU A 222 -37.56 28.55 -20.64
CA GLU A 222 -37.89 29.11 -21.95
C GLU A 222 -39.23 28.54 -22.50
N SER A 223 -39.73 29.10 -23.60
CA SER A 223 -41.03 28.75 -24.23
C SER A 223 -41.17 27.30 -24.71
N SER A 224 -40.15 26.45 -24.53
CA SER A 224 -40.08 25.06 -25.00
C SER A 224 -40.19 24.01 -23.88
N ALA A 225 -40.71 24.42 -22.72
CA ALA A 225 -40.87 23.60 -21.51
C ALA A 225 -41.54 22.22 -21.76
N GLU A 226 -42.54 22.12 -22.64
CA GLU A 226 -43.27 20.87 -22.87
C GLU A 226 -42.39 19.74 -23.46
N ASN A 227 -41.36 20.08 -24.25
CA ASN A 227 -40.42 19.09 -24.76
C ASN A 227 -39.56 18.50 -23.64
N VAL A 228 -39.15 19.33 -22.69
CA VAL A 228 -38.41 18.93 -21.49
C VAL A 228 -39.27 17.99 -20.63
N LEU A 229 -40.53 18.35 -20.44
CA LEU A 229 -41.47 17.55 -19.63
C LEU A 229 -41.74 16.17 -20.25
N LYS A 230 -41.91 16.10 -21.57
CA LYS A 230 -42.01 14.81 -22.28
C LYS A 230 -40.73 13.99 -22.17
N PHE A 231 -39.56 14.65 -22.22
CA PHE A 231 -38.28 13.98 -22.03
C PHE A 231 -38.17 13.38 -20.63
N ILE A 232 -38.48 14.14 -19.57
CA ILE A 232 -38.49 13.64 -18.18
C ILE A 232 -39.42 12.43 -18.06
N GLN A 233 -40.66 12.54 -18.55
CA GLN A 233 -41.65 11.46 -18.47
C GLN A 233 -41.19 10.17 -19.14
N ARG A 234 -40.54 10.29 -20.31
CA ARG A 234 -40.05 9.16 -21.09
C ARG A 234 -38.79 8.53 -20.51
N HIS A 235 -37.92 9.33 -19.88
CA HIS A 235 -36.57 8.92 -19.52
C HIS A 235 -36.30 8.80 -18.02
N LYS A 236 -37.24 9.15 -17.13
CA LYS A 236 -37.05 9.15 -15.67
C LYS A 236 -36.50 7.86 -15.03
N TYR A 237 -36.73 6.69 -15.62
CA TYR A 237 -36.15 5.41 -15.13
C TYR A 237 -34.96 4.90 -15.95
N ASN A 238 -34.52 5.70 -16.92
CA ASN A 238 -33.34 5.35 -17.70
C ASN A 238 -32.10 5.76 -16.90
N GLN A 239 -31.32 4.76 -16.48
CA GLN A 239 -30.11 4.94 -15.66
C GLN A 239 -29.11 5.93 -16.27
N ARG A 240 -29.14 6.10 -17.60
CA ARG A 240 -28.33 7.07 -18.33
C ARG A 240 -28.56 8.52 -17.93
N TYR A 241 -29.77 8.86 -17.52
CA TYR A 241 -30.17 10.21 -17.17
C TYR A 241 -30.42 10.36 -15.66
N ALA A 242 -30.15 9.32 -14.86
CA ALA A 242 -30.38 9.35 -13.42
C ALA A 242 -29.67 10.52 -12.73
N LEU A 243 -28.38 10.72 -13.04
CA LEU A 243 -27.62 11.85 -12.47
C LEU A 243 -28.05 13.20 -13.08
N VAL A 244 -28.54 13.22 -14.33
CA VAL A 244 -29.11 14.42 -14.94
C VAL A 244 -30.33 14.90 -14.15
N PHE A 245 -31.27 14.00 -13.82
CA PHE A 245 -32.44 14.37 -13.01
C PHE A 245 -32.09 14.74 -11.58
N THR A 246 -31.06 14.09 -11.01
CA THR A 246 -30.49 14.45 -9.70
C THR A 246 -30.01 15.91 -9.72
N PHE A 247 -29.16 16.27 -10.68
CA PHE A 247 -28.68 17.64 -10.85
C PHE A 247 -29.79 18.64 -11.18
N MET A 248 -30.79 18.26 -11.98
CA MET A 248 -31.93 19.13 -12.27
C MET A 248 -32.70 19.49 -10.99
N ALA A 249 -32.91 18.54 -10.08
CA ALA A 249 -33.58 18.79 -8.80
C ALA A 249 -32.81 19.81 -7.94
N GLY A 250 -31.49 19.63 -7.79
CA GLY A 250 -30.64 20.57 -7.05
C GLY A 250 -30.60 21.97 -7.70
N LEU A 251 -30.42 22.05 -9.02
CA LEU A 251 -30.32 23.32 -9.75
C LEU A 251 -31.62 24.14 -9.69
N LEU A 252 -32.78 23.48 -9.75
CA LEU A 252 -34.08 24.15 -9.61
C LEU A 252 -34.32 24.62 -8.17
N SER A 253 -33.77 23.90 -7.19
CA SER A 253 -33.83 24.26 -5.77
C SER A 253 -32.95 25.45 -5.41
N GLU A 254 -31.71 25.51 -5.93
CA GLU A 254 -30.75 26.59 -5.65
C GLU A 254 -31.18 27.95 -6.23
N ASN A 255 -31.96 27.95 -7.32
CA ASN A 255 -32.42 29.18 -7.96
C ASN A 255 -33.76 29.72 -7.39
N ASP A 256 -34.29 29.12 -6.31
CA ASP A 256 -35.60 29.44 -5.71
C ASP A 256 -36.80 29.38 -6.69
N GLU A 257 -36.70 28.56 -7.74
CA GLU A 257 -37.73 28.43 -8.78
C GLU A 257 -38.82 27.41 -8.39
N ILE A 258 -39.52 27.67 -7.27
CA ILE A 258 -40.49 26.73 -6.66
C ILE A 258 -41.56 26.23 -7.66
N THR A 259 -42.03 27.08 -8.56
CA THR A 259 -43.05 26.72 -9.57
C THR A 259 -42.51 25.71 -10.61
N LEU A 260 -41.28 25.90 -11.07
CA LEU A 260 -40.63 24.99 -12.02
C LEU A 260 -40.21 23.70 -11.33
N LEU A 261 -39.72 23.77 -10.09
CA LEU A 261 -39.45 22.61 -9.25
C LEU A 261 -40.71 21.76 -9.05
N ASN A 262 -41.86 22.38 -8.75
CA ASN A 262 -43.14 21.68 -8.66
C ASN A 262 -43.56 21.04 -9.98
N THR A 263 -43.31 21.72 -11.11
CA THR A 263 -43.63 21.19 -12.45
C THR A 263 -42.76 19.96 -12.77
N PHE A 264 -41.48 20.00 -12.44
CA PHE A 264 -40.55 18.87 -12.55
C PHE A 264 -41.02 17.68 -11.72
N TRP A 265 -41.34 17.89 -10.44
CA TRP A 265 -41.83 16.84 -9.55
C TRP A 265 -43.15 16.22 -9.99
N ASN A 266 -44.12 17.06 -10.39
CA ASN A 266 -45.39 16.59 -10.92
C ASN A 266 -45.19 15.65 -12.11
N ARG A 267 -44.19 15.95 -12.97
CA ARG A 267 -43.88 15.11 -14.12
C ARG A 267 -43.15 13.82 -13.75
N ILE A 268 -42.28 13.83 -12.73
CA ILE A 268 -41.67 12.62 -12.18
C ILE A 268 -42.72 11.65 -11.62
N LEU A 269 -43.71 12.19 -10.91
CA LEU A 269 -44.78 11.40 -10.28
C LEU A 269 -45.83 10.86 -11.27
N GLN A 270 -45.98 11.50 -12.44
CA GLN A 270 -46.98 11.10 -13.44
C GLN A 270 -46.61 9.76 -14.12
N GLU A 271 -47.57 9.03 -14.67
CA GLU A 271 -47.31 7.81 -15.45
C GLU A 271 -46.28 8.02 -16.59
N PRO A 272 -45.49 7.00 -16.98
CA PRO A 272 -45.52 5.63 -16.48
C PRO A 272 -44.87 5.46 -15.11
N LEU A 273 -45.42 4.59 -14.26
CA LEU A 273 -44.81 4.20 -12.99
C LEU A 273 -43.95 2.95 -13.18
N ASP A 274 -42.90 2.82 -12.36
CA ASP A 274 -42.13 1.58 -12.29
C ASP A 274 -43.01 0.46 -11.73
N LEU A 275 -42.96 -0.73 -12.33
CA LEU A 275 -43.83 -1.87 -12.00
C LEU A 275 -43.67 -2.31 -10.53
N VAL A 276 -42.43 -2.27 -10.02
CA VAL A 276 -42.08 -2.67 -8.63
C VAL A 276 -42.01 -1.46 -7.70
N GLY A 277 -41.90 -0.25 -8.26
CA GLY A 277 -41.74 1.00 -7.53
C GLY A 277 -40.32 1.29 -6.99
N LEU A 278 -39.37 0.35 -7.14
CA LEU A 278 -38.00 0.51 -6.63
C LEU A 278 -37.26 1.67 -7.30
N ARG A 279 -37.26 1.74 -8.63
CA ARG A 279 -36.61 2.82 -9.39
C ARG A 279 -37.30 4.16 -9.19
N HIS A 280 -38.60 4.11 -8.93
CA HIS A 280 -39.37 5.30 -8.62
C HIS A 280 -38.96 5.91 -7.27
N ILE A 281 -38.89 5.08 -6.22
CA ILE A 281 -38.45 5.52 -4.90
C ILE A 281 -36.98 5.92 -4.90
N GLU A 282 -36.13 5.18 -5.62
CA GLU A 282 -34.72 5.53 -5.78
C GLU A 282 -34.55 6.95 -6.36
N LEU A 283 -35.27 7.25 -7.45
CA LEU A 283 -35.24 8.59 -8.05
C LEU A 283 -35.74 9.66 -7.08
N ILE A 284 -36.85 9.42 -6.37
CA ILE A 284 -37.41 10.39 -5.43
C ILE A 284 -36.42 10.66 -4.29
N VAL A 285 -35.89 9.62 -3.64
CA VAL A 285 -34.98 9.76 -2.49
C VAL A 285 -33.70 10.51 -2.89
N ILE A 286 -33.11 10.17 -4.04
CA ILE A 286 -31.90 10.83 -4.52
C ILE A 286 -32.17 12.30 -4.85
N CYS A 287 -33.25 12.60 -5.59
CA CYS A 287 -33.63 13.98 -5.91
C CYS A 287 -34.01 14.80 -4.67
N LEU A 288 -34.63 14.19 -3.64
CA LEU A 288 -34.90 14.86 -2.37
C LEU A 288 -33.61 15.20 -1.60
N GLY A 289 -32.60 14.33 -1.64
CA GLY A 289 -31.29 14.57 -1.04
C GLY A 289 -30.61 15.84 -1.58
N GLU A 290 -30.81 16.15 -2.86
CA GLU A 290 -30.26 17.36 -3.49
C GLU A 290 -30.98 18.66 -3.09
N ILE A 291 -32.19 18.57 -2.50
CA ILE A 291 -33.00 19.71 -2.04
C ILE A 291 -32.80 19.95 -0.53
N SER A 292 -31.84 19.28 0.09
CA SER A 292 -31.54 19.37 1.52
C SER A 292 -31.26 20.79 2.02
N SER A 293 -30.67 21.65 1.18
CA SER A 293 -30.36 23.04 1.50
C SER A 293 -31.57 23.99 1.50
N ASN A 294 -32.67 23.64 0.82
CA ASN A 294 -33.83 24.53 0.69
C ASN A 294 -34.90 24.19 1.74
N SER A 295 -34.76 24.71 2.94
CA SER A 295 -35.69 24.47 4.06
C SER A 295 -37.17 24.77 3.74
N ASN A 296 -37.44 25.67 2.78
CA ASN A 296 -38.77 26.20 2.45
C ASN A 296 -39.56 25.42 1.39
N PHE A 297 -39.15 24.20 0.98
CA PHE A 297 -39.93 23.42 0.01
C PHE A 297 -41.26 22.90 0.59
N PRO A 298 -42.44 23.46 0.20
CA PRO A 298 -43.70 23.23 0.94
C PRO A 298 -44.28 21.82 0.78
N ARG A 299 -43.93 21.14 -0.32
CA ARG A 299 -44.45 19.81 -0.66
C ARG A 299 -43.57 18.67 -0.16
N ARG A 300 -42.52 18.94 0.62
CA ARG A 300 -41.60 17.91 1.13
C ARG A 300 -42.35 16.75 1.81
N HIS A 301 -43.40 17.08 2.56
CA HIS A 301 -44.28 16.12 3.23
C HIS A 301 -44.94 15.11 2.25
N ASP A 302 -45.39 15.58 1.07
CA ASP A 302 -46.07 14.76 0.06
C ASP A 302 -45.20 13.61 -0.46
N PHE A 303 -43.86 13.77 -0.42
CA PHE A 303 -42.91 12.77 -0.93
C PHE A 303 -42.40 11.83 0.16
N LEU A 304 -42.23 12.34 1.39
CA LEU A 304 -41.76 11.54 2.53
C LEU A 304 -42.81 10.53 3.00
N LEU A 305 -44.08 10.88 2.98
CA LEU A 305 -45.18 9.99 3.39
C LEU A 305 -45.23 8.69 2.57
N PRO A 306 -45.21 8.71 1.23
CA PRO A 306 -45.14 7.49 0.42
C PRO A 306 -43.91 6.62 0.72
N ILE A 307 -42.76 7.23 1.00
CA ILE A 307 -41.53 6.50 1.35
C ILE A 307 -41.71 5.77 2.69
N ALA A 308 -42.23 6.48 3.70
CA ALA A 308 -42.55 5.91 5.00
C ALA A 308 -43.59 4.78 4.89
N ALA A 309 -44.65 4.98 4.11
CA ALA A 309 -45.67 3.97 3.86
C ALA A 309 -45.11 2.75 3.11
N TYR A 310 -44.24 2.96 2.12
CA TYR A 310 -43.58 1.88 1.39
C TYR A 310 -42.66 1.05 2.29
N MET A 311 -41.92 1.70 3.20
CA MET A 311 -41.12 1.03 4.22
C MET A 311 -42.00 0.19 5.14
N GLN A 312 -43.09 0.77 5.67
CA GLN A 312 -44.03 0.06 6.53
C GLN A 312 -44.68 -1.15 5.85
N HIS A 313 -45.13 -0.98 4.60
CA HIS A 313 -45.78 -2.04 3.83
C HIS A 313 -44.83 -3.21 3.54
N ASN A 314 -43.61 -2.92 3.07
CA ASN A 314 -42.63 -3.97 2.75
C ASN A 314 -42.08 -4.66 3.99
N ARG A 315 -42.10 -4.00 5.14
CA ARG A 315 -41.86 -4.63 6.44
C ARG A 315 -42.97 -5.59 6.82
N LEU A 316 -44.23 -5.18 6.77
CA LEU A 316 -45.37 -6.07 7.04
C LEU A 316 -45.39 -7.29 6.10
N ALA A 317 -44.96 -7.10 4.85
CA ALA A 317 -44.82 -8.17 3.87
C ALA A 317 -43.54 -9.02 4.02
N LYS A 318 -42.65 -8.71 4.99
CA LYS A 318 -41.35 -9.37 5.22
C LYS A 318 -40.43 -9.40 3.99
N ASN A 319 -40.49 -8.37 3.14
CA ASN A 319 -39.70 -8.26 1.92
C ASN A 319 -38.29 -7.70 2.20
N GLN A 320 -37.40 -8.53 2.76
CA GLN A 320 -36.04 -8.11 3.12
C GLN A 320 -35.22 -7.53 1.96
N ILE A 321 -35.38 -8.06 0.73
CA ILE A 321 -34.66 -7.58 -0.45
C ILE A 321 -35.01 -6.11 -0.75
N ILE A 322 -36.29 -5.76 -0.64
CA ILE A 322 -36.77 -4.40 -0.90
C ILE A 322 -36.29 -3.45 0.20
N LEU A 323 -36.33 -3.88 1.46
CA LEU A 323 -35.83 -3.08 2.58
C LEU A 323 -34.31 -2.85 2.50
N GLN A 324 -33.54 -3.86 2.12
CA GLN A 324 -32.10 -3.71 1.89
C GLN A 324 -31.81 -2.74 0.74
N HIS A 325 -32.56 -2.83 -0.37
CA HIS A 325 -32.42 -1.87 -1.46
C HIS A 325 -32.78 -0.44 -1.01
N LEU A 326 -33.89 -0.29 -0.27
CA LEU A 326 -34.30 1.01 0.28
C LEU A 326 -33.24 1.57 1.22
N ALA A 327 -32.64 0.75 2.09
CA ALA A 327 -31.56 1.18 2.97
C ALA A 327 -30.32 1.65 2.18
N GLN A 328 -29.93 0.94 1.11
CA GLN A 328 -28.84 1.36 0.23
C GLN A 328 -29.11 2.71 -0.45
N VAL A 329 -30.34 2.95 -0.88
CA VAL A 329 -30.75 4.23 -1.48
C VAL A 329 -30.75 5.34 -0.43
N LEU A 330 -31.36 5.11 0.74
CA LEU A 330 -31.42 6.09 1.82
C LEU A 330 -30.03 6.45 2.39
N ARG A 331 -29.07 5.51 2.38
CA ARG A 331 -27.67 5.79 2.74
C ARG A 331 -27.05 6.87 1.85
N LYS A 332 -27.46 6.97 0.58
CA LYS A 332 -26.99 8.01 -0.36
C LYS A 332 -27.64 9.37 -0.13
N ALA A 333 -28.72 9.43 0.65
CA ALA A 333 -29.43 10.66 1.00
C ALA A 333 -29.76 10.70 2.51
N PRO A 334 -28.75 10.80 3.40
CA PRO A 334 -28.94 10.75 4.85
C PRO A 334 -29.95 11.76 5.38
N PHE A 335 -30.01 12.95 4.76
CA PHE A 335 -30.99 14.00 5.05
C PHE A 335 -32.44 13.48 5.10
N VAL A 336 -32.82 12.60 4.17
CA VAL A 336 -34.19 12.05 4.08
C VAL A 336 -34.54 11.22 5.30
N ILE A 337 -33.57 10.51 5.89
CA ILE A 337 -33.77 9.71 7.11
C ILE A 337 -33.95 10.61 8.33
N CYS A 338 -33.24 11.75 8.36
CA CYS A 338 -33.26 12.71 9.46
C CYS A 338 -34.50 13.62 9.48
N GLU A 339 -35.40 13.48 8.51
CA GLU A 339 -36.68 14.18 8.49
C GLU A 339 -37.65 13.65 9.56
N GLU A 340 -38.42 14.55 10.18
CA GLU A 340 -39.28 14.20 11.32
C GLU A 340 -40.26 13.07 11.01
N ILE A 341 -40.80 13.00 9.80
CA ILE A 341 -41.76 11.97 9.39
C ILE A 341 -41.10 10.58 9.40
N MET A 342 -39.88 10.47 8.87
CA MET A 342 -39.15 9.21 8.83
C MET A 342 -38.74 8.77 10.23
N ILE A 343 -38.26 9.70 11.06
CA ILE A 343 -37.92 9.44 12.46
C ILE A 343 -39.15 8.99 13.26
N ASN A 344 -40.27 9.72 13.14
CA ASN A 344 -41.51 9.37 13.83
C ASN A 344 -42.02 8.00 13.40
N THR A 345 -41.86 7.66 12.11
CA THR A 345 -42.20 6.33 11.59
C THR A 345 -41.32 5.25 12.22
N LEU A 346 -40.00 5.45 12.27
CA LEU A 346 -39.07 4.49 12.88
C LEU A 346 -39.32 4.34 14.39
N ILE A 347 -39.50 5.44 15.12
CA ILE A 347 -39.82 5.42 16.56
C ILE A 347 -41.13 4.68 16.81
N ALA A 348 -42.19 4.97 16.05
CA ALA A 348 -43.47 4.28 16.19
C ALA A 348 -43.34 2.77 15.97
N LEU A 349 -42.48 2.33 15.05
CA LEU A 349 -42.21 0.92 14.81
C LEU A 349 -41.37 0.28 15.93
N LEU A 350 -40.38 0.99 16.48
CA LEU A 350 -39.60 0.55 17.64
C LEU A 350 -40.45 0.43 18.91
N GLN A 351 -41.54 1.19 19.01
CA GLN A 351 -42.52 1.14 20.10
C GLN A 351 -43.60 0.06 19.93
N SER A 352 -43.51 -0.77 18.90
CA SER A 352 -44.45 -1.89 18.70
C SER A 352 -44.37 -2.92 19.84
N ASN A 353 -45.43 -3.70 20.05
CA ASN A 353 -45.44 -4.76 21.07
C ASN A 353 -44.74 -6.06 20.59
N GLU A 354 -44.46 -6.17 19.29
CA GLU A 354 -43.92 -7.38 18.68
C GLU A 354 -42.39 -7.32 18.63
N ALA A 355 -41.71 -8.31 19.22
CA ALA A 355 -40.25 -8.37 19.23
C ALA A 355 -39.65 -8.44 17.81
N ASP A 356 -40.24 -9.24 16.92
CA ASP A 356 -39.85 -9.37 15.52
C ASP A 356 -39.83 -8.02 14.79
N VAL A 357 -40.80 -7.15 15.09
CA VAL A 357 -40.89 -5.83 14.48
C VAL A 357 -39.75 -4.93 14.94
N LYS A 358 -39.43 -4.95 16.24
CA LYS A 358 -38.32 -4.19 16.80
C LYS A 358 -36.99 -4.65 16.20
N THR A 359 -36.76 -5.96 16.11
CA THR A 359 -35.50 -6.51 15.58
C THR A 359 -35.32 -6.18 14.09
N GLU A 360 -36.37 -6.30 13.27
CA GLU A 360 -36.34 -5.90 11.85
C GLU A 360 -36.02 -4.40 11.68
N VAL A 361 -36.61 -3.54 12.51
CA VAL A 361 -36.37 -2.09 12.44
C VAL A 361 -34.95 -1.75 12.89
N LEU A 362 -34.44 -2.39 13.94
CA LEU A 362 -33.06 -2.22 14.40
C LEU A 362 -32.06 -2.67 13.32
N GLN A 363 -32.29 -3.82 12.69
CA GLN A 363 -31.49 -4.28 11.54
C GLN A 363 -31.53 -3.29 10.38
N PHE A 364 -32.71 -2.76 10.06
CA PHE A 364 -32.85 -1.73 9.05
C PHE A 364 -32.01 -0.49 9.41
N ILE A 365 -32.10 0.01 10.64
CA ILE A 365 -31.29 1.15 11.11
C ILE A 365 -29.80 0.84 11.04
N CYS A 366 -29.35 -0.34 11.47
CA CYS A 366 -27.97 -0.80 11.32
C CYS A 366 -27.50 -0.72 9.85
N SER A 367 -28.36 -1.10 8.92
CA SER A 367 -28.04 -1.10 7.49
C SER A 367 -27.96 0.31 6.88
N LEU A 368 -28.50 1.35 7.54
CA LEU A 368 -28.41 2.73 7.06
C LEU A 368 -26.98 3.28 7.22
N ASN A 369 -26.29 2.95 8.33
CA ASN A 369 -24.92 3.40 8.63
C ASN A 369 -24.74 4.93 8.50
N VAL A 370 -25.59 5.70 9.17
CA VAL A 370 -25.61 7.18 9.10
C VAL A 370 -24.91 7.78 10.32
N SER A 371 -24.05 8.77 10.09
CA SER A 371 -23.17 9.40 11.08
C SER A 371 -23.84 10.47 11.97
N ASN A 372 -25.05 10.92 11.64
CA ASN A 372 -25.78 11.99 12.35
C ASN A 372 -27.25 11.62 12.59
N ILE A 373 -27.51 10.53 13.32
CA ILE A 373 -28.88 10.16 13.67
C ILE A 373 -29.38 11.04 14.84
N PRO A 374 -30.60 11.60 14.76
CA PRO A 374 -31.11 12.46 15.82
C PRO A 374 -31.21 11.77 17.18
N SER A 375 -30.87 12.52 18.24
CA SER A 375 -30.82 12.03 19.61
C SER A 375 -32.13 11.40 20.10
N ARG A 376 -33.29 11.84 19.58
CA ARG A 376 -34.60 11.21 19.87
C ARG A 376 -34.66 9.74 19.43
N LEU A 377 -34.13 9.41 18.26
CA LEU A 377 -34.11 8.02 17.79
C LEU A 377 -33.10 7.20 18.60
N ILE A 378 -31.94 7.78 18.92
CA ILE A 378 -30.93 7.15 19.81
C ILE A 378 -31.56 6.85 21.18
N ASN A 379 -32.30 7.79 21.76
CA ASN A 379 -33.00 7.59 23.03
C ASN A 379 -34.07 6.51 22.94
N SER A 380 -34.79 6.41 21.81
CA SER A 380 -35.74 5.32 21.58
C SER A 380 -35.06 3.94 21.53
N ILE A 381 -33.86 3.86 20.94
CA ILE A 381 -33.06 2.61 20.90
C ILE A 381 -32.48 2.30 22.29
N ASN A 382 -32.06 3.32 23.05
CA ASN A 382 -31.56 3.17 24.42
C ASN A 382 -32.59 2.51 25.35
N VAL A 383 -33.88 2.82 25.20
CA VAL A 383 -34.96 2.16 25.95
C VAL A 383 -35.01 0.65 25.67
N LEU A 384 -34.69 0.23 24.45
CA LEU A 384 -34.71 -1.18 24.03
C LEU A 384 -33.52 -2.00 24.57
N LEU A 385 -32.47 -1.37 25.10
CA LEU A 385 -31.42 -2.07 25.84
C LEU A 385 -31.95 -2.81 27.08
N THR A 386 -33.11 -2.39 27.60
CA THR A 386 -33.79 -3.01 28.73
C THR A 386 -35.05 -3.79 28.33
N ASP A 387 -35.18 -4.17 27.06
CA ASP A 387 -36.32 -4.94 26.58
C ASP A 387 -36.34 -6.37 27.15
N ASN A 388 -37.54 -6.95 27.27
CA ASN A 388 -37.71 -8.31 27.77
C ASN A 388 -37.19 -9.37 26.79
N SER A 389 -37.14 -9.06 25.49
CA SER A 389 -36.62 -9.98 24.48
C SER A 389 -35.10 -9.86 24.37
N ASP A 390 -34.40 -10.99 24.54
CA ASP A 390 -32.96 -11.07 24.34
C ASP A 390 -32.53 -10.70 22.92
N GLU A 391 -33.33 -11.06 21.90
CA GLU A 391 -33.03 -10.68 20.52
C GLU A 391 -33.10 -9.16 20.32
N VAL A 392 -34.09 -8.50 20.93
CA VAL A 392 -34.23 -7.04 20.87
C VAL A 392 -33.03 -6.36 21.55
N LYS A 393 -32.60 -6.85 22.71
CA LYS A 393 -31.40 -6.34 23.40
C LYS A 393 -30.14 -6.49 22.54
N ILE A 394 -29.94 -7.66 21.90
CA ILE A 394 -28.81 -7.92 20.99
C ILE A 394 -28.77 -6.89 19.87
N TYR A 395 -29.87 -6.75 19.12
CA TYR A 395 -29.92 -5.83 17.99
C TYR A 395 -29.81 -4.37 18.45
N ALA A 396 -30.36 -4.01 19.62
CA ALA A 396 -30.24 -2.65 20.17
C ALA A 396 -28.78 -2.33 20.53
N CYS A 397 -28.06 -3.27 21.15
CA CYS A 397 -26.63 -3.16 21.38
C CYS A 397 -25.89 -2.96 20.05
N ASP A 398 -26.07 -3.86 19.08
CA ASP A 398 -25.38 -3.80 17.78
C ASP A 398 -25.67 -2.48 17.06
N THR A 399 -26.91 -1.99 17.07
CA THR A 399 -27.26 -0.68 16.51
C THR A 399 -26.49 0.45 17.20
N ILE A 400 -26.46 0.49 18.54
CA ILE A 400 -25.70 1.50 19.29
C ILE A 400 -24.19 1.41 18.99
N GLY A 401 -23.64 0.21 18.88
CA GLY A 401 -22.24 -0.02 18.50
C GLY A 401 -21.90 0.49 17.10
N ILE A 402 -22.81 0.31 16.13
CA ILE A 402 -22.66 0.84 14.76
C ILE A 402 -22.74 2.36 14.75
N LEU A 403 -23.63 2.95 15.57
CA LEU A 403 -23.68 4.41 15.73
C LEU A 403 -22.38 4.95 16.34
N GLY A 404 -21.70 4.18 17.19
CA GLY A 404 -20.38 4.49 17.72
C GLY A 404 -20.40 5.73 18.63
N GLU A 405 -19.39 6.59 18.50
CA GLU A 405 -19.15 7.75 19.37
C GLU A 405 -20.34 8.72 19.48
N GLN A 406 -21.18 8.85 18.45
CA GLN A 406 -22.36 9.73 18.46
C GLN A 406 -23.39 9.31 19.52
N SER A 407 -23.43 8.02 19.87
CA SER A 407 -24.34 7.45 20.86
C SER A 407 -23.72 7.32 22.26
N ALA A 408 -22.43 7.65 22.41
CA ALA A 408 -21.68 7.52 23.66
C ALA A 408 -22.06 8.61 24.67
N THR A 409 -23.24 8.45 25.25
CA THR A 409 -23.73 9.18 26.43
C THR A 409 -23.47 8.36 27.69
N LEU A 410 -23.29 9.02 28.83
CA LEU A 410 -23.08 8.33 30.11
C LEU A 410 -24.22 7.37 30.48
N GLU A 411 -25.47 7.68 30.08
CA GLU A 411 -26.60 6.79 30.34
C GLU A 411 -26.49 5.49 29.53
N ILE A 412 -26.18 5.58 28.24
CA ILE A 412 -26.02 4.42 27.36
C ILE A 412 -24.83 3.58 27.81
N LEU A 413 -23.70 4.21 28.14
CA LEU A 413 -22.51 3.51 28.63
C LEU A 413 -22.81 2.71 29.90
N ASN A 414 -23.49 3.31 30.88
CA ASN A 414 -23.87 2.61 32.10
C ASN A 414 -24.83 1.43 31.84
N ARG A 415 -25.79 1.60 30.91
CA ARG A 415 -26.70 0.50 30.52
C ARG A 415 -25.97 -0.64 29.83
N LEU A 416 -25.06 -0.34 28.88
CA LEU A 416 -24.24 -1.35 28.21
C LEU A 416 -23.34 -2.09 29.19
N VAL A 417 -22.76 -1.39 30.17
CA VAL A 417 -21.95 -2.02 31.22
C VAL A 417 -22.79 -2.94 32.09
N ASN A 418 -24.01 -2.56 32.47
CA ASN A 418 -24.91 -3.46 33.18
C ASN A 418 -25.28 -4.70 32.34
N LEU A 419 -25.39 -4.55 31.02
CA LEU A 419 -25.64 -5.68 30.11
C LEU A 419 -24.45 -6.64 29.97
N LEU A 420 -23.25 -6.28 30.45
CA LEU A 420 -22.13 -7.23 30.57
C LEU A 420 -22.41 -8.30 31.63
N GLU A 421 -23.36 -8.09 32.53
CA GLU A 421 -23.82 -9.05 33.54
C GLU A 421 -25.16 -9.71 33.16
N ASP A 422 -25.63 -9.53 31.92
CA ASP A 422 -26.89 -10.14 31.46
C ASP A 422 -26.79 -11.68 31.43
N LYS A 423 -27.89 -12.40 31.66
CA LYS A 423 -27.90 -13.88 31.66
C LYS A 423 -27.59 -14.48 30.29
N ASN A 424 -27.88 -13.77 29.20
CA ASN A 424 -27.70 -14.27 27.84
C ASN A 424 -26.30 -13.91 27.27
N ASP A 425 -25.52 -14.93 26.93
CA ASP A 425 -24.18 -14.80 26.37
C ASP A 425 -24.11 -13.92 25.11
N ARG A 426 -25.13 -13.96 24.26
CA ARG A 426 -25.17 -13.13 23.04
C ARG A 426 -25.40 -11.66 23.37
N VAL A 427 -26.25 -11.36 24.37
CA VAL A 427 -26.48 -9.99 24.84
C VAL A 427 -25.18 -9.39 25.39
N ARG A 428 -24.48 -10.15 26.23
CA ARG A 428 -23.17 -9.74 26.78
C ARG A 428 -22.15 -9.46 25.68
N ARG A 429 -22.04 -10.34 24.68
CA ARG A 429 -21.14 -10.13 23.53
C ARG A 429 -21.48 -8.86 22.75
N SER A 430 -22.75 -8.65 22.43
CA SER A 430 -23.17 -7.45 21.70
C SER A 430 -22.93 -6.17 22.50
N ALA A 431 -23.23 -6.16 23.81
CA ALA A 431 -22.92 -5.02 24.67
C ALA A 431 -21.42 -4.69 24.68
N CYS A 432 -20.59 -5.73 24.73
CA CYS A 432 -19.16 -5.63 24.67
C CYS A 432 -18.65 -5.08 23.33
N TYR A 433 -19.16 -5.61 22.21
CA TYR A 433 -18.89 -5.09 20.87
C TYR A 433 -19.21 -3.59 20.77
N SER A 434 -20.36 -3.19 21.30
CA SER A 434 -20.79 -1.79 21.27
C SER A 434 -19.86 -0.89 22.09
N LEU A 435 -19.46 -1.30 23.29
CA LEU A 435 -18.49 -0.56 24.11
C LEU A 435 -17.15 -0.37 23.38
N GLY A 436 -16.65 -1.41 22.69
CA GLY A 436 -15.41 -1.30 21.91
C GLY A 436 -15.48 -0.27 20.76
N ARG A 437 -16.68 0.01 20.26
CA ARG A 437 -16.92 0.94 19.14
C ARG A 437 -17.21 2.38 19.56
N MET A 438 -17.33 2.64 20.87
CA MET A 438 -17.71 3.95 21.43
C MET A 438 -16.52 4.88 21.72
N GLY A 439 -15.30 4.48 21.35
CA GLY A 439 -14.12 5.35 21.30
C GLY A 439 -13.64 5.85 22.66
N GLU A 440 -13.12 7.08 22.70
CA GLU A 440 -12.40 7.64 23.87
C GLU A 440 -13.25 7.71 25.14
N LYS A 441 -14.57 7.86 25.02
CA LYS A 441 -15.50 8.02 26.15
C LYS A 441 -15.62 6.76 27.02
N VAL A 442 -15.17 5.60 26.55
CA VAL A 442 -15.22 4.34 27.30
C VAL A 442 -14.00 4.16 28.21
N GLY A 443 -12.86 4.76 27.90
CA GLY A 443 -11.64 4.52 28.68
C GLY A 443 -11.52 5.41 29.93
N THR A 444 -12.60 5.66 30.65
CA THR A 444 -12.48 6.23 32.02
C THR A 444 -12.10 5.12 32.99
N ALA A 445 -11.36 5.47 34.06
CA ALA A 445 -10.93 4.50 35.07
C ALA A 445 -12.11 3.73 35.70
N GLU A 446 -13.28 4.37 35.84
CA GLU A 446 -14.50 3.73 36.33
C GLU A 446 -14.97 2.58 35.42
N PHE A 447 -15.03 2.81 34.10
CA PHE A 447 -15.49 1.79 33.16
C PHE A 447 -14.46 0.67 32.98
N VAL A 448 -13.16 0.99 32.93
CA VAL A 448 -12.09 -0.02 32.89
C VAL A 448 -12.16 -0.91 34.13
N SER A 449 -12.35 -0.33 35.32
CA SER A 449 -12.49 -1.09 36.58
C SER A 449 -13.70 -2.02 36.57
N LYS A 450 -14.87 -1.54 36.12
CA LYS A 450 -16.08 -2.37 35.97
C LYS A 450 -15.90 -3.50 34.95
N ILE A 451 -15.24 -3.24 33.81
CA ILE A 451 -14.95 -4.27 32.81
C ILE A 451 -14.00 -5.34 33.38
N LEU A 452 -12.92 -4.93 34.06
CA LEU A 452 -11.97 -5.87 34.68
C LEU A 452 -12.62 -6.75 35.75
N HIS A 453 -13.50 -6.19 36.59
CA HIS A 453 -14.27 -6.95 37.57
C HIS A 453 -15.17 -8.00 36.90
N THR A 454 -15.86 -7.61 35.82
CA THR A 454 -16.78 -8.50 35.10
C THR A 454 -16.04 -9.65 34.40
N VAL A 455 -14.87 -9.37 33.81
CA VAL A 455 -14.00 -10.38 33.18
C VAL A 455 -13.54 -11.45 34.16
N GLY A 456 -13.39 -11.10 35.45
CA GLY A 456 -12.93 -12.01 36.49
C GLY A 456 -13.90 -13.14 36.86
N ASN A 457 -15.21 -12.95 36.63
CA ASN A 457 -16.25 -13.79 37.23
C ASN A 457 -17.01 -14.69 36.23
N GLU A 458 -16.64 -14.69 34.93
CA GLU A 458 -17.58 -15.08 33.86
C GLU A 458 -17.04 -16.08 32.80
N SER A 459 -17.90 -16.53 31.88
CA SER A 459 -17.63 -17.56 30.86
C SER A 459 -16.51 -17.19 29.85
N PHE A 460 -15.85 -18.20 29.26
CA PHE A 460 -14.70 -18.04 28.35
C PHE A 460 -14.94 -17.06 27.19
N SER A 461 -16.14 -17.01 26.62
CA SER A 461 -16.45 -16.15 25.48
C SER A 461 -16.42 -14.66 25.83
N ILE A 462 -16.96 -14.26 26.98
CA ILE A 462 -17.05 -12.84 27.36
C ILE A 462 -15.65 -12.30 27.64
N ARG A 463 -14.74 -13.14 28.18
CA ARG A 463 -13.36 -12.74 28.47
C ARG A 463 -12.63 -12.27 27.21
N LEU A 464 -12.79 -12.99 26.09
CA LEU A 464 -12.20 -12.61 24.81
C LEU A 464 -12.83 -11.35 24.22
N ASP A 465 -14.16 -11.24 24.29
CA ASP A 465 -14.88 -10.09 23.74
C ASP A 465 -14.58 -8.81 24.57
N SER A 466 -14.52 -8.89 25.91
CA SER A 466 -14.15 -7.79 26.81
C SER A 466 -12.68 -7.40 26.71
N PHE A 467 -11.80 -8.36 26.43
CA PHE A 467 -10.41 -8.09 26.09
C PHE A 467 -10.29 -7.30 24.79
N SER A 468 -11.12 -7.58 23.78
CA SER A 468 -11.10 -6.84 22.52
C SER A 468 -11.38 -5.35 22.76
N VAL A 469 -12.33 -5.02 23.65
CA VAL A 469 -12.66 -3.63 24.03
C VAL A 469 -11.44 -2.90 24.58
N LEU A 470 -10.75 -3.51 25.55
CA LEU A 470 -9.57 -2.91 26.19
C LEU A 470 -8.38 -2.77 25.24
N ILE A 471 -8.21 -3.70 24.30
CA ILE A 471 -7.18 -3.60 23.24
C ILE A 471 -7.51 -2.52 22.22
N THR A 472 -8.79 -2.35 21.88
CA THR A 472 -9.24 -1.37 20.87
C THR A 472 -9.30 0.06 21.41
N MET A 473 -9.03 0.26 22.71
CA MET A 473 -8.98 1.60 23.29
C MET A 473 -7.90 2.45 22.59
N PRO A 474 -8.23 3.69 22.16
CA PRO A 474 -7.24 4.59 21.58
C PRO A 474 -6.10 4.86 22.56
N GLU A 475 -4.86 4.89 22.06
CA GLU A 475 -3.65 5.06 22.88
C GLU A 475 -3.68 6.32 23.77
N LYS A 476 -4.37 7.38 23.31
CA LYS A 476 -4.55 8.65 24.04
C LYS A 476 -5.35 8.56 25.34
N VAL A 477 -6.09 7.47 25.55
CA VAL A 477 -7.04 7.34 26.67
C VAL A 477 -6.37 6.72 27.92
N ILE A 478 -5.17 6.15 27.77
CA ILE A 478 -4.47 5.47 28.87
C ILE A 478 -3.84 6.51 29.81
N THR A 479 -4.50 6.73 30.95
CA THR A 479 -4.04 7.59 32.02
C THR A 479 -3.19 6.83 33.05
N GLU A 480 -2.47 7.56 33.91
CA GLU A 480 -1.71 6.98 35.03
C GLU A 480 -2.59 6.12 35.96
N GLU A 481 -3.84 6.53 36.18
CA GLU A 481 -4.82 5.80 36.98
C GLU A 481 -5.15 4.42 36.37
N ILE A 482 -5.30 4.35 35.04
CA ILE A 482 -5.56 3.10 34.31
C ILE A 482 -4.34 2.20 34.32
N VAL A 483 -3.13 2.76 34.13
CA VAL A 483 -1.89 2.00 34.24
C VAL A 483 -1.75 1.38 35.63
N ASN A 484 -2.05 2.14 36.69
CA ASN A 484 -2.01 1.64 38.07
C ASN A 484 -3.04 0.53 38.31
N LEU A 485 -4.26 0.65 37.78
CA LEU A 485 -5.27 -0.42 37.83
C LEU A 485 -4.79 -1.70 37.13
N LEU A 486 -4.17 -1.58 35.96
CA LEU A 486 -3.64 -2.73 35.20
C LEU A 486 -2.43 -3.37 35.89
N VAL A 487 -1.53 -2.58 36.48
CA VAL A 487 -0.40 -3.11 37.27
C VAL A 487 -0.90 -3.86 38.51
N ASN A 488 -1.95 -3.36 39.17
CA ASN A 488 -2.60 -4.09 40.26
C ASN A 488 -3.26 -5.39 39.78
N ALA A 489 -3.80 -5.40 38.57
CA ALA A 489 -4.40 -6.59 37.96
C ALA A 489 -3.36 -7.71 37.68
N LEU A 490 -2.07 -7.38 37.52
CA LEU A 490 -0.99 -8.38 37.45
C LEU A 490 -0.85 -9.20 38.75
N ASN A 491 -1.27 -8.65 39.90
CA ASN A 491 -1.30 -9.34 41.19
C ASN A 491 -2.58 -10.13 41.47
N SER A 492 -3.49 -10.20 40.49
CA SER A 492 -4.75 -10.94 40.65
C SER A 492 -4.49 -12.44 40.83
N GLU A 493 -5.27 -13.11 41.69
CA GLU A 493 -5.23 -14.58 41.79
C GLU A 493 -5.70 -15.26 40.49
N ASN A 494 -6.49 -14.56 39.67
CA ASN A 494 -6.98 -15.06 38.39
C ASN A 494 -5.92 -14.88 37.28
N ASN A 495 -5.39 -16.01 36.78
CA ASN A 495 -4.38 -16.05 35.72
C ASN A 495 -4.77 -15.34 34.43
N PHE A 496 -6.07 -15.30 34.08
CA PHE A 496 -6.54 -14.58 32.90
C PHE A 496 -6.47 -13.06 33.09
N ILE A 497 -6.86 -12.56 34.27
CA ILE A 497 -6.72 -11.13 34.59
C ILE A 497 -5.25 -10.71 34.49
N ARG A 498 -4.33 -11.56 34.97
CA ARG A 498 -2.89 -11.33 34.86
C ARG A 498 -2.40 -11.28 33.41
N GLY A 499 -2.79 -12.26 32.59
CA GLY A 499 -2.40 -12.31 31.18
C GLY A 499 -2.93 -11.12 30.38
N HIS A 500 -4.20 -10.75 30.59
CA HIS A 500 -4.80 -9.61 29.89
C HIS A 500 -4.20 -8.27 30.31
N ALA A 501 -3.94 -8.08 31.60
CA ALA A 501 -3.24 -6.90 32.09
C ALA A 501 -1.83 -6.78 31.49
N TYR A 502 -1.12 -7.92 31.38
CA TYR A 502 0.19 -7.97 30.73
C TYR A 502 0.10 -7.58 29.24
N ASP A 503 -0.83 -8.13 28.46
CA ASP A 503 -0.96 -7.84 27.04
C ASP A 503 -1.25 -6.36 26.75
N ILE A 504 -2.08 -5.72 27.59
CA ILE A 504 -2.35 -4.28 27.49
C ILE A 504 -1.08 -3.51 27.84
N LEU A 505 -0.47 -3.78 28.99
CA LEU A 505 0.75 -3.08 29.44
C LEU A 505 1.90 -3.22 28.43
N MET A 506 2.03 -4.36 27.75
CA MET A 506 3.04 -4.58 26.71
C MET A 506 2.86 -3.70 25.47
N LYS A 507 1.62 -3.33 25.12
CA LYS A 507 1.35 -2.37 24.05
C LYS A 507 1.61 -0.93 24.51
N THR A 508 1.32 -0.62 25.76
CA THR A 508 1.33 0.76 26.28
C THR A 508 2.66 1.19 26.91
N SER A 509 3.56 0.24 27.21
CA SER A 509 4.81 0.46 27.96
C SER A 509 5.78 1.48 27.35
N ASN A 510 5.60 1.87 26.08
CA ASN A 510 6.49 2.82 25.41
C ASN A 510 6.13 4.29 25.66
N GLN A 511 4.92 4.61 26.15
CA GLN A 511 4.42 6.00 26.24
C GLN A 511 4.36 6.55 27.67
N LEU A 512 3.80 5.81 28.63
CA LEU A 512 3.67 6.23 30.04
C LEU A 512 4.50 5.32 30.95
N VAL A 513 5.68 5.79 31.36
CA VAL A 513 6.55 5.10 32.33
C VAL A 513 6.69 5.99 33.55
N THR A 514 6.03 5.61 34.66
CA THR A 514 6.14 6.32 35.94
C THR A 514 7.09 5.59 36.90
N THR A 515 7.68 6.34 37.83
CA THR A 515 8.51 5.76 38.90
C THR A 515 7.72 4.80 39.78
N GLU A 516 6.42 5.06 39.95
CA GLU A 516 5.49 4.16 40.61
C GLU A 516 5.35 2.82 39.88
N MET A 517 5.10 2.82 38.57
CA MET A 517 5.01 1.60 37.76
C MET A 517 6.27 0.74 37.91
N ILE A 518 7.47 1.34 37.80
CA ILE A 518 8.75 0.64 37.96
C ILE A 518 8.87 0.06 39.39
N SER A 519 8.49 0.83 40.41
CA SER A 519 8.52 0.38 41.81
C SER A 519 7.59 -0.80 42.05
N ARG A 520 6.40 -0.84 41.43
CA ARG A 520 5.48 -1.98 41.56
C ARG A 520 5.96 -3.18 40.77
N LEU A 521 6.41 -3.02 39.52
CA LEU A 521 7.03 -4.12 38.77
C LEU A 521 8.22 -4.73 39.52
N MET A 522 9.01 -3.91 40.23
CA MET A 522 10.08 -4.40 41.10
C MET A 522 9.56 -5.29 42.25
N THR A 523 8.42 -4.96 42.86
CA THR A 523 7.80 -5.82 43.89
C THR A 523 7.29 -7.14 43.33
N LEU A 524 6.82 -7.15 42.07
CA LEU A 524 6.36 -8.36 41.37
C LEU A 524 7.47 -9.38 41.07
N LEU A 525 8.74 -8.97 41.13
CA LEU A 525 9.88 -9.89 40.99
C LEU A 525 10.01 -10.89 42.15
N GLU A 526 9.24 -10.70 43.23
CA GLU A 526 9.14 -11.62 44.38
C GLU A 526 7.78 -12.31 44.48
N ASP A 527 6.94 -12.22 43.44
CA ASP A 527 5.64 -12.88 43.48
C ASP A 527 5.79 -14.41 43.54
N ARG A 528 4.78 -15.06 44.12
CA ARG A 528 4.72 -16.52 44.24
C ARG A 528 4.46 -17.23 42.92
N HIS A 529 3.95 -16.53 41.89
CA HIS A 529 3.64 -17.13 40.60
C HIS A 529 4.70 -16.81 39.55
N ASP A 530 5.21 -17.86 38.89
CA ASP A 530 6.23 -17.77 37.85
C ASP A 530 5.82 -16.88 36.65
N ASP A 531 4.54 -16.89 36.28
CA ASP A 531 4.01 -16.06 35.19
C ASP A 531 4.10 -14.56 35.53
N VAL A 532 3.79 -14.18 36.77
CA VAL A 532 3.91 -12.80 37.26
C VAL A 532 5.36 -12.32 37.23
N VAL A 533 6.28 -13.13 37.75
CA VAL A 533 7.71 -12.79 37.77
C VAL A 533 8.24 -12.65 36.33
N LEU A 534 7.83 -13.54 35.42
CA LEU A 534 8.20 -13.47 34.01
C LEU A 534 7.63 -12.23 33.32
N HIS A 535 6.36 -11.90 33.54
CA HIS A 535 5.71 -10.70 33.02
C HIS A 535 6.41 -9.44 33.53
N ALA A 536 6.75 -9.38 34.81
CA ALA A 536 7.47 -8.27 35.42
C ALA A 536 8.86 -8.07 34.79
N CYS A 537 9.65 -9.15 34.64
CA CYS A 537 10.93 -9.09 33.95
C CYS A 537 10.77 -8.58 32.51
N THR A 538 9.79 -9.10 31.77
CA THR A 538 9.56 -8.74 30.36
C THR A 538 9.12 -7.29 30.20
N LEU A 539 8.21 -6.80 31.04
CA LEU A 539 7.78 -5.41 31.06
C LEU A 539 8.94 -4.47 31.41
N LEU A 540 9.76 -4.80 32.42
CA LEU A 540 10.97 -4.03 32.76
C LEU A 540 11.96 -3.99 31.59
N SER A 541 12.14 -5.12 30.89
CA SER A 541 12.98 -5.22 29.69
C SER A 541 12.47 -4.28 28.60
N LYS A 542 11.16 -4.25 28.38
CA LYS A 542 10.50 -3.42 27.36
C LYS A 542 10.56 -1.92 27.70
N ILE A 543 10.40 -1.55 28.96
CA ILE A 543 10.61 -0.17 29.46
C ILE A 543 12.04 0.29 29.18
N GLY A 544 13.01 -0.63 29.23
CA GLY A 544 14.40 -0.36 28.91
C GLY A 544 15.08 0.55 29.94
N GLU A 545 15.84 1.53 29.46
CA GLU A 545 16.74 2.35 30.29
C GLU A 545 16.05 3.05 31.47
N LYS A 546 14.79 3.46 31.30
CA LYS A 546 14.02 4.12 32.37
C LYS A 546 13.83 3.22 33.59
N ALA A 547 13.84 1.89 33.42
CA ALA A 547 13.74 0.92 34.49
C ALA A 547 15.10 0.56 35.14
N GLY A 548 16.21 1.13 34.67
CA GLY A 548 17.59 0.88 35.14
C GLY A 548 17.93 1.47 36.52
N VAL A 549 17.01 1.41 37.48
CA VAL A 549 17.21 1.92 38.84
C VAL A 549 18.03 0.89 39.65
N PRO A 550 18.98 1.31 40.51
CA PRO A 550 19.82 0.38 41.28
C PRO A 550 19.06 -0.69 42.05
N ASP A 551 17.90 -0.34 42.62
CA ASP A 551 17.06 -1.28 43.37
C ASP A 551 16.48 -2.38 42.48
N VAL A 552 16.03 -2.04 41.27
CA VAL A 552 15.52 -3.01 40.28
C VAL A 552 16.63 -3.96 39.86
N ILE A 553 17.82 -3.42 39.55
CA ILE A 553 19.00 -4.19 39.18
C ILE A 553 19.38 -5.15 40.31
N ASN A 554 19.42 -4.67 41.55
CA ASN A 554 19.72 -5.49 42.72
C ASN A 554 18.67 -6.60 42.94
N LYS A 555 17.39 -6.29 42.75
CA LYS A 555 16.30 -7.26 42.88
C LYS A 555 16.37 -8.37 41.81
N LEU A 556 16.62 -8.00 40.56
CA LEU A 556 16.84 -8.95 39.45
C LEU A 556 18.03 -9.86 39.76
N MET A 557 19.13 -9.30 40.29
CA MET A 557 20.33 -10.08 40.62
C MET A 557 20.14 -11.03 41.81
N THR A 558 19.42 -10.60 42.84
CA THR A 558 19.28 -11.38 44.09
C THR A 558 18.13 -12.39 44.05
N LYS A 559 17.08 -12.12 43.27
CA LYS A 559 15.86 -12.95 43.21
C LYS A 559 15.68 -13.61 41.85
N ALA A 560 15.53 -12.83 40.78
CA ALA A 560 15.17 -13.39 39.46
C ALA A 560 16.27 -14.27 38.85
N LEU A 561 17.56 -13.91 38.98
CA LEU A 561 18.68 -14.75 38.51
C LEU A 561 18.86 -16.05 39.32
N ARG A 562 18.31 -16.11 40.54
CA ARG A 562 18.35 -17.28 41.43
C ARG A 562 17.04 -18.06 41.45
N HIS A 563 16.08 -17.68 40.61
CA HIS A 563 14.77 -18.32 40.53
C HIS A 563 14.87 -19.78 40.06
N GLU A 564 13.97 -20.66 40.49
CA GLU A 564 13.99 -22.09 40.12
C GLU A 564 13.70 -22.31 38.61
N SER A 565 12.82 -21.51 38.04
CA SER A 565 12.50 -21.51 36.60
C SER A 565 13.64 -21.01 35.71
N PHE A 566 14.02 -21.82 34.71
CA PHE A 566 15.01 -21.45 33.68
C PHE A 566 14.58 -20.23 32.86
N LEU A 567 13.30 -20.14 32.49
CA LEU A 567 12.78 -19.05 31.65
C LEU A 567 12.90 -17.70 32.34
N ILE A 568 12.59 -17.63 33.64
CA ILE A 568 12.71 -16.40 34.43
C ILE A 568 14.18 -15.95 34.51
N ARG A 569 15.11 -16.89 34.71
CA ARG A 569 16.54 -16.57 34.76
C ARG A 569 17.05 -15.99 33.44
N VAL A 570 16.70 -16.61 32.32
CA VAL A 570 17.07 -16.13 30.98
C VAL A 570 16.46 -14.74 30.72
N GLN A 571 15.18 -14.56 31.03
CA GLN A 571 14.52 -13.27 30.86
C GLN A 571 15.12 -12.20 31.78
N ALA A 572 15.50 -12.53 33.00
CA ALA A 572 16.20 -11.62 33.91
C ALA A 572 17.57 -11.21 33.37
N CYS A 573 18.34 -12.12 32.78
CA CYS A 573 19.57 -11.80 32.06
C CYS A 573 19.32 -10.83 30.88
N SER A 574 18.28 -11.10 30.08
CA SER A 574 17.89 -10.22 28.97
C SER A 574 17.45 -8.83 29.46
N THR A 575 16.71 -8.80 30.56
CA THR A 575 16.24 -7.56 31.20
C THR A 575 17.42 -6.74 31.70
N LEU A 576 18.37 -7.38 32.42
CA LEU A 576 19.61 -6.74 32.86
C LEU A 576 20.41 -6.18 31.68
N LYS A 577 20.50 -6.91 30.55
CA LYS A 577 21.08 -6.41 29.30
C LYS A 577 20.41 -5.13 28.82
N GLN A 578 19.08 -5.07 28.84
CA GLN A 578 18.32 -3.98 28.26
C GLN A 578 18.26 -2.72 29.14
N ILE A 579 18.30 -2.89 30.47
CA ILE A 579 18.19 -1.77 31.44
C ILE A 579 19.54 -1.17 31.87
N SER A 580 20.66 -1.88 31.70
CA SER A 580 21.95 -1.49 32.30
C SER A 580 22.91 -0.71 31.39
N GLN A 581 22.61 -0.53 30.09
CA GLN A 581 23.53 0.08 29.10
C GLN A 581 24.98 -0.49 29.12
N GLY A 582 25.22 -1.69 29.68
CA GLY A 582 26.56 -2.25 29.89
C GLY A 582 27.34 -1.67 31.09
N ILE A 583 26.76 -0.76 31.87
CA ILE A 583 27.33 -0.24 33.12
C ILE A 583 26.56 -0.86 34.29
N LEU A 584 27.02 -2.04 34.72
CA LEU A 584 26.55 -2.66 35.95
C LEU A 584 27.36 -2.11 37.14
N PRO A 585 26.77 -1.95 38.34
CA PRO A 585 27.49 -1.52 39.55
C PRO A 585 28.69 -2.45 39.85
N SER A 586 29.75 -1.94 40.49
CA SER A 586 30.92 -2.76 40.88
C SER A 586 30.52 -3.92 41.81
N GLU A 587 29.46 -3.74 42.59
CA GLU A 587 28.84 -4.78 43.40
C GLU A 587 28.32 -5.95 42.54
N ALA A 588 27.81 -5.69 41.33
CA ALA A 588 27.36 -6.73 40.41
C ALA A 588 28.52 -7.62 39.94
N LEU A 589 29.69 -7.05 39.65
CA LEU A 589 30.89 -7.82 39.29
C LEU A 589 31.29 -8.76 40.44
N SER A 590 31.30 -8.25 41.67
CA SER A 590 31.65 -9.05 42.86
C SER A 590 30.67 -10.20 43.09
N MET A 591 29.38 -9.97 42.84
CA MET A 591 28.34 -11.01 42.94
C MET A 591 28.44 -12.06 41.83
N MET A 592 28.72 -11.64 40.59
CA MET A 592 28.94 -12.58 39.47
C MET A 592 30.19 -13.43 39.69
N LEU A 593 31.29 -12.84 40.18
CA LEU A 593 32.50 -13.57 40.58
C LEU A 593 32.23 -14.58 41.70
N ALA A 594 31.44 -14.20 42.71
CA ALA A 594 31.02 -15.13 43.75
C ALA A 594 30.14 -16.26 43.20
N ALA A 595 29.29 -15.97 42.22
CA ALA A 595 28.41 -16.93 41.56
C ALA A 595 29.16 -17.94 40.67
N LEU A 596 30.21 -17.53 39.95
CA LEU A 596 31.09 -18.43 39.19
C LEU A 596 31.80 -19.46 40.05
N LYS A 597 32.10 -19.10 41.31
CA LYS A 597 32.78 -19.97 42.27
C LYS A 597 31.83 -20.95 42.96
N GLN A 598 30.51 -20.79 42.82
CA GLN A 598 29.52 -21.70 43.41
C GLN A 598 29.51 -23.05 42.69
N THR A 599 29.01 -24.10 43.33
CA THR A 599 28.88 -25.44 42.71
C THR A 599 27.70 -25.55 41.74
N ILE A 600 26.73 -24.63 41.82
CA ILE A 600 25.48 -24.68 41.05
C ILE A 600 25.74 -24.32 39.58
N VAL A 601 25.55 -25.29 38.69
CA VAL A 601 25.81 -25.17 37.24
C VAL A 601 25.03 -24.01 36.61
N THR A 602 23.73 -23.89 36.90
CA THR A 602 22.86 -22.84 36.33
C THR A 602 23.26 -21.43 36.79
N LEU A 603 23.75 -21.31 38.03
CA LEU A 603 24.24 -20.04 38.56
C LEU A 603 25.55 -19.61 37.89
N LYS A 604 26.45 -20.57 37.63
CA LYS A 604 27.68 -20.32 36.88
C LYS A 604 27.39 -19.87 35.45
N GLU A 605 26.50 -20.56 34.75
CA GLU A 605 26.12 -20.23 33.37
C GLU A 605 25.55 -18.80 33.28
N ASN A 606 24.60 -18.46 34.16
CA ASN A 606 24.04 -17.11 34.22
C ASN A 606 25.10 -16.05 34.53
N ALA A 607 26.00 -16.34 35.47
CA ALA A 607 27.09 -15.43 35.80
C ALA A 607 28.00 -15.20 34.58
N ILE A 608 28.32 -16.26 33.83
CA ILE A 608 29.11 -16.16 32.59
C ILE A 608 28.37 -15.30 31.56
N CYS A 609 27.05 -15.49 31.37
CA CYS A 609 26.26 -14.69 30.44
C CYS A 609 26.24 -13.20 30.83
N VAL A 610 26.06 -12.88 32.12
CA VAL A 610 26.08 -11.50 32.61
C VAL A 610 27.47 -10.88 32.43
N LEU A 611 28.54 -11.61 32.74
CA LEU A 611 29.91 -11.14 32.52
C LEU A 611 30.25 -10.94 31.04
N ALA A 612 29.81 -11.85 30.17
CA ALA A 612 29.92 -11.67 28.72
C ALA A 612 29.26 -10.36 28.30
N HIS A 613 28.12 -10.01 28.91
CA HIS A 613 27.41 -8.78 28.60
C HIS A 613 28.09 -7.51 29.13
N MET A 614 28.68 -7.58 30.32
CA MET A 614 29.55 -6.51 30.84
C MET A 614 30.76 -6.24 29.95
N GLY A 615 31.17 -7.23 29.15
CA GLY A 615 32.23 -7.11 28.16
C GLY A 615 33.53 -6.60 28.78
N GLN A 616 34.05 -5.48 28.26
CA GLN A 616 35.28 -4.85 28.75
C GLN A 616 35.22 -4.50 30.25
N ASN A 617 34.05 -4.12 30.77
CA ASN A 617 33.89 -3.70 32.18
C ASN A 617 34.04 -4.86 33.17
N ALA A 618 33.85 -6.10 32.72
CA ALA A 618 34.05 -7.30 33.53
C ALA A 618 35.46 -7.90 33.41
N ALA A 619 36.31 -7.39 32.52
CA ALA A 619 37.58 -8.01 32.15
C ALA A 619 38.71 -7.77 33.18
N THR A 620 38.45 -8.10 34.44
CA THR A 620 39.50 -8.14 35.48
C THR A 620 40.32 -9.41 35.38
N THR A 621 41.56 -9.38 35.88
CA THR A 621 42.43 -10.57 35.93
C THR A 621 41.77 -11.75 36.64
N GLU A 622 41.00 -11.49 37.69
CA GLU A 622 40.27 -12.53 38.43
C GLU A 622 39.14 -13.13 37.57
N THR A 623 38.35 -12.31 36.90
CA THR A 623 37.27 -12.77 35.99
C THR A 623 37.84 -13.64 34.86
N ILE A 624 38.92 -13.19 34.24
CA ILE A 624 39.58 -13.91 33.14
C ILE A 624 40.06 -15.29 33.61
N ASN A 625 40.66 -15.37 34.81
CA ASN A 625 41.14 -16.64 35.36
C ASN A 625 40.00 -17.61 35.71
N GLU A 626 38.88 -17.12 36.25
CA GLU A 626 37.72 -17.97 36.54
C GLU A 626 37.01 -18.43 35.26
N LEU A 627 36.91 -17.57 34.24
CA LEU A 627 36.40 -17.98 32.92
C LEU A 627 37.31 -19.01 32.25
N LYS A 628 38.64 -18.92 32.40
CA LYS A 628 39.60 -19.93 31.91
C LYS A 628 39.40 -21.29 32.59
N LYS A 629 38.99 -21.31 33.86
CA LYS A 629 38.61 -22.57 34.52
C LYS A 629 37.28 -23.09 33.98
N ALA A 630 36.34 -22.20 33.70
CA ALA A 630 35.03 -22.56 33.16
C ALA A 630 35.10 -23.17 31.75
N THR A 631 36.07 -22.79 30.90
CA THR A 631 36.27 -23.43 29.59
C THR A 631 36.70 -24.90 29.68
N LYS A 632 37.17 -25.36 30.84
CA LYS A 632 37.57 -26.76 31.12
C LYS A 632 36.58 -27.49 32.04
N HIS A 633 35.37 -26.95 32.20
CA HIS A 633 34.36 -27.51 33.09
C HIS A 633 33.75 -28.81 32.53
N GLU A 634 33.33 -29.73 33.41
CA GLU A 634 32.70 -31.00 32.99
C GLU A 634 31.41 -30.79 32.19
N ASN A 635 30.64 -29.75 32.54
CA ASN A 635 29.42 -29.35 31.84
C ASN A 635 29.71 -28.54 30.56
N GLU A 636 29.15 -29.00 29.45
CA GLU A 636 29.32 -28.48 28.10
C GLU A 636 28.72 -27.08 27.87
N TYR A 637 27.63 -26.74 28.55
CA TYR A 637 27.01 -25.41 28.44
C TYR A 637 27.87 -24.34 29.12
N ILE A 638 28.54 -24.71 30.22
CA ILE A 638 29.51 -23.83 30.90
C ILE A 638 30.73 -23.62 30.00
N ARG A 639 31.25 -24.67 29.36
CA ARG A 639 32.38 -24.54 28.42
C ARG A 639 32.03 -23.61 27.26
N ALA A 640 30.89 -23.86 26.61
CA ALA A 640 30.40 -23.06 25.49
C ALA A 640 30.17 -21.59 25.87
N SER A 641 29.51 -21.34 27.01
CA SER A 641 29.24 -19.98 27.50
C SER A 641 30.52 -19.25 27.86
N ALA A 642 31.50 -19.94 28.47
CA ALA A 642 32.79 -19.35 28.82
C ALA A 642 33.59 -18.96 27.56
N CYS A 643 33.62 -19.81 26.54
CA CYS A 643 34.20 -19.49 25.24
C CYS A 643 33.54 -18.26 24.62
N ASN A 644 32.21 -18.17 24.68
CA ASN A 644 31.46 -17.02 24.17
C ASN A 644 31.76 -15.73 24.97
N ALA A 645 31.95 -15.82 26.28
CA ALA A 645 32.23 -14.65 27.13
C ALA A 645 33.55 -13.93 26.75
N PHE A 646 34.60 -14.69 26.43
CA PHE A 646 35.90 -14.11 26.03
C PHE A 646 35.81 -13.22 24.78
N ILE A 647 34.87 -13.50 23.88
CA ILE A 647 34.62 -12.70 22.68
C ILE A 647 34.23 -11.25 23.03
N HIS A 648 33.43 -11.09 24.09
CA HIS A 648 32.89 -9.80 24.48
C HIS A 648 33.85 -8.97 25.34
N MET A 649 34.91 -9.59 25.87
CA MET A 649 35.91 -8.96 26.75
C MET A 649 37.08 -8.27 26.00
N LYS A 650 36.98 -8.17 24.67
CA LYS A 650 37.82 -7.37 23.75
C LYS A 650 39.31 -7.22 24.11
N GLU A 651 39.85 -6.00 24.27
CA GLU A 651 41.30 -5.68 24.26
C GLU A 651 42.04 -6.11 25.54
N SER A 652 41.30 -6.57 26.56
CA SER A 652 41.86 -6.91 27.87
C SER A 652 42.51 -8.28 27.95
N VAL A 653 42.13 -9.20 27.05
CA VAL A 653 42.67 -10.56 27.01
C VAL A 653 43.61 -10.67 25.81
N PRO A 654 44.87 -11.08 26.00
CA PRO A 654 45.80 -11.27 24.90
C PRO A 654 45.24 -12.24 23.86
N ILE A 655 45.32 -11.87 22.57
CA ILE A 655 44.81 -12.68 21.45
C ILE A 655 45.40 -14.10 21.46
N ILE A 656 46.68 -14.24 21.82
CA ILE A 656 47.37 -15.53 21.94
C ILE A 656 46.65 -16.47 22.92
N GLU A 657 46.19 -15.93 24.05
CA GLU A 657 45.46 -16.74 25.04
C GLU A 657 44.08 -17.13 24.54
N ILE A 658 43.34 -16.20 23.90
CA ILE A 658 42.04 -16.50 23.29
C ILE A 658 42.19 -17.58 22.22
N ASN A 659 43.21 -17.48 21.35
CA ASN A 659 43.48 -18.47 20.31
C ASN A 659 43.65 -19.86 20.89
N SER A 660 44.46 -20.02 21.94
CA SER A 660 44.66 -21.33 22.59
C SER A 660 43.34 -21.91 23.13
N ILE A 661 42.50 -21.07 23.75
CA ILE A 661 41.20 -21.47 24.28
C ILE A 661 40.25 -21.91 23.16
N LEU A 662 40.24 -21.18 22.03
CA LEU A 662 39.38 -21.51 20.90
C LEU A 662 39.84 -22.76 20.17
N ILE A 663 41.14 -22.97 20.01
CA ILE A 663 41.70 -24.20 19.43
C ILE A 663 41.30 -25.41 20.29
N ASP A 664 41.49 -25.35 21.60
CA ASP A 664 41.06 -26.40 22.53
C ASP A 664 39.54 -26.66 22.44
N ALA A 665 38.74 -25.60 22.33
CA ALA A 665 37.28 -25.70 22.26
C ALA A 665 36.74 -26.19 20.91
N LEU A 666 37.50 -26.01 19.81
CA LEU A 666 37.18 -26.57 18.49
C LEU A 666 37.42 -28.09 18.45
N ASP A 667 38.28 -28.62 19.32
CA ASP A 667 38.53 -30.06 19.49
C ASP A 667 37.63 -30.72 20.56
N ASP A 668 36.68 -29.97 21.12
CA ASP A 668 35.83 -30.46 22.20
C ASP A 668 34.91 -31.61 21.75
N GLU A 669 34.67 -32.58 22.64
CA GLU A 669 33.78 -33.71 22.37
C GLU A 669 32.33 -33.29 22.03
N LYS A 670 31.86 -32.14 22.53
CA LYS A 670 30.47 -31.69 22.35
C LYS A 670 30.32 -30.66 21.24
N GLU A 671 29.31 -30.88 20.39
CA GLU A 671 28.98 -30.00 19.26
C GLU A 671 28.67 -28.56 19.67
N CYS A 672 28.01 -28.33 20.82
CA CYS A 672 27.64 -26.99 21.27
C CYS A 672 28.86 -26.14 21.63
N VAL A 673 29.93 -26.76 22.12
CA VAL A 673 31.20 -26.10 22.44
C VAL A 673 31.93 -25.76 21.15
N ARG A 674 32.07 -26.73 20.23
CA ARG A 674 32.68 -26.52 18.92
C ARG A 674 31.99 -25.42 18.11
N ALA A 675 30.65 -25.43 18.06
CA ALA A 675 29.88 -24.40 17.33
C ALA A 675 30.02 -23.01 17.96
N SER A 676 30.10 -22.93 19.30
CA SER A 676 30.35 -21.66 20.00
C SER A 676 31.77 -21.16 19.76
N ALA A 677 32.75 -22.07 19.67
CA ALA A 677 34.12 -21.75 19.34
C ALA A 677 34.28 -21.25 17.89
N CYS A 678 33.55 -21.83 16.93
CA CYS A 678 33.48 -21.30 15.56
C CYS A 678 32.99 -19.84 15.56
N LYS A 679 31.82 -19.58 16.15
CA LYS A 679 31.26 -18.21 16.25
C LYS A 679 32.21 -17.25 16.96
N ALA A 680 32.94 -17.74 17.96
CA ALA A 680 33.94 -16.96 18.68
C ALA A 680 35.13 -16.57 17.82
N ALA A 681 35.57 -17.46 16.93
CA ALA A 681 36.71 -17.25 16.06
C ALA A 681 36.50 -16.09 15.07
N GLU A 682 35.25 -15.76 14.71
CA GLU A 682 34.92 -14.64 13.82
C GLU A 682 35.57 -13.31 14.28
N LYS A 683 35.36 -12.95 15.55
CA LYS A 683 35.87 -11.67 16.09
C LYS A 683 37.37 -11.67 16.33
N VAL A 684 37.98 -12.85 16.44
CA VAL A 684 39.42 -13.01 16.61
C VAL A 684 40.13 -12.89 15.26
N LEU A 685 39.62 -13.57 14.23
CA LEU A 685 40.11 -13.47 12.86
C LEU A 685 39.98 -12.06 12.28
N ALA A 686 38.97 -11.29 12.72
CA ALA A 686 38.87 -9.87 12.38
C ALA A 686 40.01 -9.00 12.93
N ARG A 687 40.73 -9.46 13.97
CA ARG A 687 41.83 -8.70 14.62
C ARG A 687 43.21 -9.14 14.16
N GLN A 688 43.42 -10.44 14.00
CA GLN A 688 44.71 -11.00 13.62
C GLN A 688 44.53 -12.32 12.88
N GLU A 689 45.23 -12.46 11.75
CA GLU A 689 45.35 -13.72 11.04
C GLU A 689 46.15 -14.74 11.85
N THR A 690 45.56 -15.92 12.04
CA THR A 690 46.13 -17.01 12.83
C THR A 690 45.99 -18.31 12.04
N SER A 691 47.10 -18.77 11.45
CA SER A 691 47.11 -19.94 10.56
C SER A 691 46.58 -21.21 11.24
N GLU A 692 46.91 -21.42 12.51
CA GLU A 692 46.46 -22.59 13.28
C GLU A 692 44.93 -22.60 13.51
N LEU A 693 44.33 -21.45 13.83
CA LEU A 693 42.88 -21.33 14.03
C LEU A 693 42.12 -21.50 12.72
N LEU A 694 42.65 -21.00 11.61
CA LEU A 694 42.10 -21.21 10.26
C LEU A 694 42.09 -22.71 9.89
N MET A 695 43.16 -23.44 10.21
CA MET A 695 43.21 -24.89 9.96
C MET A 695 42.20 -25.66 10.82
N LYS A 696 41.98 -25.26 12.08
CA LYS A 696 40.93 -25.85 12.91
C LYS A 696 39.53 -25.54 12.42
N LEU A 697 39.27 -24.34 11.91
CA LEU A 697 37.99 -24.00 11.28
C LEU A 697 37.76 -24.77 9.98
N LYS A 698 38.82 -25.01 9.20
CA LYS A 698 38.76 -25.90 8.03
C LYS A 698 38.40 -27.33 8.46
N ASP A 699 38.96 -27.84 9.54
CA ASP A 699 38.60 -29.17 10.05
C ASP A 699 37.12 -29.18 10.51
N ALA A 700 36.64 -28.11 11.14
CA ALA A 700 35.23 -27.94 11.56
C ALA A 700 34.23 -27.87 10.39
N LEU A 701 34.67 -27.56 9.16
CA LEU A 701 33.83 -27.71 7.97
C LEU A 701 33.44 -29.17 7.70
N ASN A 702 34.26 -30.14 8.14
CA ASN A 702 33.99 -31.56 7.97
C ASN A 702 33.36 -32.21 9.22
N ASP A 703 32.87 -31.41 10.17
CA ASP A 703 32.30 -31.91 11.42
C ASP A 703 31.05 -32.77 11.19
N GLU A 704 30.81 -33.77 12.06
CA GLU A 704 29.61 -34.59 12.00
C GLU A 704 28.34 -33.78 12.26
N SER A 705 28.43 -32.73 13.08
CA SER A 705 27.31 -31.87 13.44
C SER A 705 27.01 -30.81 12.38
N PHE A 706 25.76 -30.78 11.96
CA PHE A 706 25.22 -29.71 11.12
C PHE A 706 25.45 -28.31 11.70
N THR A 707 25.31 -28.16 13.02
CA THR A 707 25.43 -26.84 13.67
C THR A 707 26.85 -26.29 13.65
N VAL A 708 27.84 -27.18 13.78
CA VAL A 708 29.27 -26.83 13.74
C VAL A 708 29.67 -26.47 12.31
N LYS A 709 29.28 -27.28 11.32
CA LYS A 709 29.50 -26.99 9.90
C LYS A 709 28.97 -25.61 9.52
N LEU A 710 27.73 -25.32 9.89
CA LEU A 710 27.09 -24.03 9.61
C LEU A 710 27.84 -22.87 10.28
N ALA A 711 28.19 -23.01 11.55
CA ALA A 711 28.93 -21.98 12.28
C ALA A 711 30.33 -21.74 11.68
N ALA A 712 31.03 -22.79 11.23
CA ALA A 712 32.32 -22.70 10.55
C ALA A 712 32.20 -21.97 9.19
N ILE A 713 31.18 -22.32 8.38
CA ILE A 713 30.89 -21.65 7.09
C ILE A 713 30.65 -20.15 7.31
N ASP A 714 29.75 -19.81 8.26
CA ASP A 714 29.39 -18.41 8.53
C ASP A 714 30.61 -17.60 8.99
N THR A 715 31.37 -18.15 9.94
CA THR A 715 32.60 -17.56 10.46
C THR A 715 33.63 -17.30 9.36
N LEU A 716 33.89 -18.30 8.51
CA LEU A 716 34.85 -18.18 7.41
C LEU A 716 34.39 -17.17 6.36
N CYS A 717 33.08 -17.08 6.14
CA CYS A 717 32.48 -16.10 5.25
C CYS A 717 32.61 -14.66 5.78
N THR A 718 32.44 -14.43 7.09
CA THR A 718 32.53 -13.08 7.68
C THR A 718 33.98 -12.61 7.78
N ALA A 719 34.93 -13.51 8.06
CA ALA A 719 36.35 -13.20 8.19
C ALA A 719 37.01 -12.67 6.90
N GLY A 720 36.37 -12.82 5.73
CA GLY A 720 36.70 -12.06 4.53
C GLY A 720 37.94 -12.53 3.76
N GLN A 721 38.95 -11.65 3.55
CA GLN A 721 40.10 -11.95 2.68
C GLN A 721 41.05 -12.97 3.29
N ILE A 722 41.13 -13.03 4.63
CA ILE A 722 42.02 -13.91 5.39
C ILE A 722 41.69 -15.40 5.14
N THR A 723 40.44 -15.71 4.76
CA THR A 723 39.94 -17.07 4.56
C THR A 723 40.01 -17.55 3.11
N ALA A 724 40.56 -16.73 2.20
CA ALA A 724 40.70 -17.05 0.78
C ALA A 724 41.94 -17.92 0.48
N THR A 725 42.12 -19.01 1.23
CA THR A 725 43.22 -19.97 1.01
C THR A 725 42.76 -21.16 0.17
N SER A 726 43.72 -21.80 -0.50
CA SER A 726 43.49 -22.97 -1.35
C SER A 726 42.85 -24.13 -0.56
N GLU A 727 43.28 -24.36 0.69
CA GLU A 727 42.76 -25.47 1.50
C GLU A 727 41.33 -25.25 2.01
N ILE A 728 40.96 -24.00 2.33
CA ILE A 728 39.60 -23.67 2.79
C ILE A 728 38.61 -23.78 1.63
N ILE A 729 39.03 -23.34 0.44
CA ILE A 729 38.21 -23.45 -0.75
C ILE A 729 37.98 -24.92 -1.12
N ASP A 730 39.01 -25.79 -1.06
CA ASP A 730 38.81 -27.23 -1.25
C ASP A 730 37.80 -27.82 -0.26
N ALA A 731 37.89 -27.43 1.02
CA ALA A 731 36.96 -27.89 2.04
C ALA A 731 35.52 -27.43 1.77
N LEU A 732 35.32 -26.18 1.37
CA LEU A 732 34.00 -25.65 1.00
C LEU A 732 33.46 -26.31 -0.29
N ILE A 733 34.33 -26.62 -1.26
CA ILE A 733 33.94 -27.33 -2.49
C ILE A 733 33.40 -28.71 -2.16
N ASN A 734 34.05 -29.45 -1.25
CA ASN A 734 33.55 -30.76 -0.82
C ASN A 734 32.16 -30.67 -0.18
N LEU A 735 31.86 -29.56 0.52
CA LEU A 735 30.54 -29.34 1.13
C LEU A 735 29.43 -29.04 0.13
N LEU A 736 29.75 -28.74 -1.14
CA LEU A 736 28.76 -28.66 -2.20
C LEU A 736 28.11 -30.03 -2.50
N GLU A 737 28.74 -31.13 -2.11
CA GLU A 737 28.18 -32.49 -2.21
C GLU A 737 27.57 -32.99 -0.87
N ASP A 738 27.46 -32.13 0.14
CA ASP A 738 26.88 -32.52 1.44
C ASP A 738 25.41 -32.96 1.28
N LYS A 739 24.98 -33.94 2.08
CA LYS A 739 23.60 -34.45 2.07
C LYS A 739 22.59 -33.36 2.41
N ASN A 740 22.95 -32.40 3.26
CA ASN A 740 22.08 -31.33 3.74
C ASN A 740 22.06 -30.13 2.77
N GLU A 741 20.88 -29.79 2.28
CA GLU A 741 20.67 -28.70 1.33
C GLU A 741 21.07 -27.32 1.87
N HIS A 742 20.87 -27.06 3.17
CA HIS A 742 21.28 -25.80 3.80
C HIS A 742 22.81 -25.66 3.84
N ILE A 743 23.53 -26.75 4.13
CA ILE A 743 25.00 -26.75 4.09
C ILE A 743 25.49 -26.50 2.66
N ARG A 744 24.91 -27.17 1.66
CA ARG A 744 25.27 -26.94 0.25
C ARG A 744 25.09 -25.47 -0.14
N ARG A 745 23.95 -24.87 0.22
CA ARG A 745 23.63 -23.48 -0.11
C ARG A 745 24.52 -22.47 0.61
N ASP A 746 24.80 -22.69 1.88
CA ASP A 746 25.58 -21.73 2.69
C ASP A 746 27.08 -21.87 2.39
N ALA A 747 27.58 -23.09 2.13
CA ALA A 747 28.92 -23.32 1.59
C ALA A 747 29.08 -22.63 0.24
N HIS A 748 28.05 -22.72 -0.61
CA HIS A 748 28.00 -22.00 -1.87
C HIS A 748 28.12 -20.47 -1.68
N GLN A 749 27.31 -19.87 -0.79
CA GLN A 749 27.35 -18.43 -0.54
C GLN A 749 28.71 -17.99 0.04
N ALA A 750 29.31 -18.82 0.89
CA ALA A 750 30.64 -18.58 1.42
C ALA A 750 31.71 -18.60 0.31
N ILE A 751 31.69 -19.57 -0.62
CA ILE A 751 32.62 -19.61 -1.76
C ILE A 751 32.51 -18.33 -2.57
N VAL A 752 31.31 -17.87 -2.93
CA VAL A 752 31.14 -16.62 -3.72
C VAL A 752 31.75 -15.42 -2.97
N LYS A 753 31.39 -15.23 -1.70
CA LYS A 753 31.85 -14.07 -0.91
C LYS A 753 33.36 -14.08 -0.64
N ILE A 754 33.95 -15.26 -0.40
CA ILE A 754 35.39 -15.42 -0.18
C ILE A 754 36.14 -15.23 -1.51
N SER A 755 35.63 -15.79 -2.62
CA SER A 755 36.29 -15.75 -3.93
C SER A 755 36.39 -14.33 -4.51
N VAL A 756 35.40 -13.46 -4.27
CA VAL A 756 35.49 -12.03 -4.65
C VAL A 756 36.71 -11.32 -4.02
N LYS A 757 37.14 -11.78 -2.84
CA LYS A 757 38.29 -11.23 -2.11
C LYS A 757 39.59 -12.00 -2.38
N ALA A 758 39.53 -13.12 -3.10
CA ALA A 758 40.69 -13.95 -3.43
C ALA A 758 41.58 -13.28 -4.50
N THR A 759 42.89 -13.51 -4.40
CA THR A 759 43.89 -12.90 -5.30
C THR A 759 44.90 -13.88 -5.90
N THR A 760 44.80 -15.18 -5.60
CA THR A 760 45.79 -16.19 -6.03
C THR A 760 45.33 -16.97 -7.26
N THR A 761 46.25 -17.21 -8.20
CA THR A 761 45.98 -17.97 -9.44
C THR A 761 45.54 -19.41 -9.16
N GLU A 762 46.10 -20.03 -8.13
CA GLU A 762 45.75 -21.40 -7.74
C GLU A 762 44.26 -21.56 -7.36
N VAL A 763 43.70 -20.55 -6.67
CA VAL A 763 42.28 -20.52 -6.30
C VAL A 763 41.41 -20.34 -7.54
N ILE A 764 41.84 -19.48 -8.46
CA ILE A 764 41.15 -19.23 -9.72
C ILE A 764 41.07 -20.50 -10.56
N ASP A 765 42.18 -21.22 -10.74
CA ASP A 765 42.23 -22.46 -11.53
C ASP A 765 41.28 -23.54 -10.98
N LYS A 766 41.16 -23.63 -9.65
CA LYS A 766 40.22 -24.55 -8.99
C LYS A 766 38.76 -24.17 -9.23
N LEU A 767 38.41 -22.89 -9.10
CA LEU A 767 37.06 -22.40 -9.37
C LEU A 767 36.68 -22.61 -10.85
N VAL A 768 37.63 -22.40 -11.77
CA VAL A 768 37.45 -22.63 -13.20
C VAL A 768 37.22 -24.11 -13.52
N LYS A 769 37.89 -25.04 -12.81
CA LYS A 769 37.65 -26.48 -12.97
C LYS A 769 36.23 -26.89 -12.57
N LEU A 770 35.61 -26.19 -11.64
CA LEU A 770 34.24 -26.48 -11.20
C LEU A 770 33.15 -26.05 -12.18
N LEU A 771 33.50 -25.29 -13.23
CA LEU A 771 32.60 -25.06 -14.36
C LEU A 771 32.24 -26.36 -15.09
N GLU A 772 33.04 -27.42 -14.94
CA GLU A 772 32.82 -28.74 -15.55
C GLU A 772 32.19 -29.75 -14.57
N HIS A 773 31.69 -29.28 -13.43
CA HIS A 773 31.13 -30.17 -12.40
C HIS A 773 29.88 -30.91 -12.88
N LYS A 774 29.64 -32.14 -12.39
CA LYS A 774 28.47 -32.96 -12.77
C LYS A 774 27.12 -32.30 -12.40
N ASP A 775 27.10 -31.58 -11.29
CA ASP A 775 25.92 -30.89 -10.77
C ASP A 775 25.74 -29.52 -11.44
N ALA A 776 24.57 -29.31 -12.06
CA ALA A 776 24.21 -28.06 -12.71
C ALA A 776 24.16 -26.88 -11.76
N GLN A 777 23.73 -27.07 -10.50
CA GLN A 777 23.74 -26.00 -9.51
C GLN A 777 25.17 -25.52 -9.27
N VAL A 778 26.12 -26.45 -9.07
CA VAL A 778 27.54 -26.10 -8.88
C VAL A 778 28.09 -25.33 -10.09
N ARG A 779 27.79 -25.77 -11.32
CA ARG A 779 28.27 -25.08 -12.55
C ARG A 779 27.75 -23.64 -12.64
N GLY A 780 26.44 -23.43 -12.52
CA GLY A 780 25.84 -22.09 -12.65
C GLY A 780 26.31 -21.14 -11.54
N LEU A 781 26.50 -21.68 -10.35
CA LEU A 781 27.01 -20.94 -9.21
C LEU A 781 28.48 -20.53 -9.35
N MET A 782 29.32 -21.35 -10.00
CA MET A 782 30.69 -20.94 -10.30
C MET A 782 30.74 -19.83 -11.34
N CYS A 783 29.81 -19.79 -12.31
CA CYS A 783 29.67 -18.63 -13.18
C CYS A 783 29.43 -17.35 -12.36
N HIS A 784 28.58 -17.41 -11.33
CA HIS A 784 28.31 -16.27 -10.44
C HIS A 784 29.49 -15.92 -9.52
N ALA A 785 30.26 -16.92 -9.04
CA ALA A 785 31.47 -16.65 -8.27
C ALA A 785 32.53 -15.92 -9.11
N LEU A 786 32.74 -16.36 -10.34
CA LEU A 786 33.68 -15.75 -11.29
C LEU A 786 33.22 -14.35 -11.73
N GLU A 787 31.91 -14.14 -11.88
CA GLU A 787 31.30 -12.84 -12.16
C GLU A 787 31.80 -11.74 -11.21
N GLY A 788 31.84 -12.02 -9.91
CA GLY A 788 32.28 -11.08 -8.87
C GLY A 788 33.78 -10.75 -8.88
N MET A 789 34.61 -11.53 -9.57
CA MET A 789 36.07 -11.34 -9.63
C MET A 789 36.53 -10.45 -10.80
N ARG A 790 35.67 -10.23 -11.80
CA ARG A 790 35.87 -9.33 -12.98
C ARG A 790 37.26 -9.46 -13.63
N GLU A 791 37.99 -8.34 -13.77
CA GLU A 791 39.25 -8.21 -14.54
C GLU A 791 40.36 -9.19 -14.11
N LYS A 792 40.32 -9.69 -12.87
CA LYS A 792 41.36 -10.58 -12.34
C LYS A 792 41.34 -12.00 -12.93
N VAL A 793 40.21 -12.43 -13.48
CA VAL A 793 39.96 -13.84 -13.85
C VAL A 793 39.57 -14.04 -15.32
N ALA A 794 39.32 -12.94 -16.04
CA ALA A 794 38.92 -12.98 -17.44
C ALA A 794 40.10 -13.29 -18.38
N THR A 795 40.69 -14.50 -18.28
CA THR A 795 41.64 -15.03 -19.26
C THR A 795 40.89 -15.69 -20.42
N ASN A 796 41.56 -15.83 -21.57
CA ASN A 796 40.96 -16.43 -22.77
C ASN A 796 40.42 -17.84 -22.51
N GLU A 797 41.16 -18.65 -21.74
CA GLU A 797 40.75 -20.01 -21.38
C GLU A 797 39.47 -20.03 -20.54
N VAL A 798 39.33 -19.10 -19.59
CA VAL A 798 38.13 -19.02 -18.74
C VAL A 798 36.92 -18.53 -19.54
N ILE A 799 37.14 -17.58 -20.45
CA ILE A 799 36.10 -17.09 -21.36
C ILE A 799 35.62 -18.24 -22.25
N GLU A 800 36.50 -19.01 -22.88
CA GLU A 800 36.13 -20.17 -23.70
C GLU A 800 35.28 -21.19 -22.94
N LYS A 801 35.63 -21.46 -21.67
CA LYS A 801 34.83 -22.37 -20.81
C LYS A 801 33.44 -21.80 -20.52
N ILE A 802 33.32 -20.52 -20.19
CA ILE A 802 32.02 -19.87 -19.95
C ILE A 802 31.17 -19.85 -21.23
N VAL A 803 31.79 -19.61 -22.39
CA VAL A 803 31.11 -19.69 -23.70
C VAL A 803 30.60 -21.11 -23.97
N GLY A 804 31.37 -22.14 -23.61
CA GLY A 804 30.93 -23.53 -23.67
C GLY A 804 29.65 -23.80 -22.85
N LEU A 805 29.50 -23.15 -21.69
CA LEU A 805 28.33 -23.29 -20.81
C LEU A 805 27.05 -22.65 -21.36
N LEU A 806 27.12 -21.85 -22.42
CA LEU A 806 25.94 -21.40 -23.16
C LEU A 806 25.16 -22.57 -23.79
N LYS A 807 25.79 -23.73 -23.94
CA LYS A 807 25.20 -24.97 -24.49
C LYS A 807 24.87 -26.00 -23.39
N ASP A 808 24.93 -25.61 -22.13
CA ASP A 808 24.66 -26.52 -21.00
C ASP A 808 23.22 -27.04 -21.03
N PRO A 809 22.95 -28.30 -20.66
CA PRO A 809 21.58 -28.83 -20.58
C PRO A 809 20.68 -28.06 -19.59
N ASP A 810 21.24 -27.47 -18.54
CA ASP A 810 20.47 -26.76 -17.51
C ASP A 810 20.29 -25.27 -17.82
N ALA A 811 19.05 -24.78 -17.76
CA ALA A 811 18.71 -23.40 -18.08
C ALA A 811 19.33 -22.38 -17.11
N ASN A 812 19.50 -22.72 -15.82
CA ASN A 812 20.13 -21.81 -14.86
C ASN A 812 21.63 -21.66 -15.13
N VAL A 813 22.29 -22.72 -15.57
CA VAL A 813 23.70 -22.67 -15.98
C VAL A 813 23.86 -21.77 -17.21
N ARG A 814 23.01 -21.95 -18.23
CA ARG A 814 23.00 -21.10 -19.42
C ARG A 814 22.73 -19.62 -19.06
N ALA A 815 21.76 -19.35 -18.19
CA ALA A 815 21.46 -18.01 -17.70
C ALA A 815 22.65 -17.38 -16.96
N SER A 816 23.29 -18.15 -16.07
CA SER A 816 24.45 -17.68 -15.31
C SER A 816 25.63 -17.38 -16.23
N ALA A 817 25.89 -18.21 -17.24
CA ALA A 817 26.90 -17.95 -18.26
C ALA A 817 26.61 -16.66 -19.04
N CYS A 818 25.36 -16.41 -19.45
CA CYS A 818 24.97 -15.13 -20.07
C CYS A 818 25.20 -13.93 -19.14
N SER A 819 24.87 -14.05 -17.85
CA SER A 819 25.10 -12.99 -16.85
C SER A 819 26.59 -12.66 -16.69
N THR A 820 27.43 -13.70 -16.58
CA THR A 820 28.89 -13.51 -16.47
C THR A 820 29.46 -12.82 -17.70
N LEU A 821 29.09 -13.27 -18.91
CA LEU A 821 29.53 -12.66 -20.17
C LEU A 821 29.05 -11.21 -20.31
N CYS A 822 27.82 -10.91 -19.85
CA CYS A 822 27.26 -9.57 -19.84
C CYS A 822 28.10 -8.59 -19.00
N LEU A 823 28.55 -9.01 -17.82
CA LEU A 823 29.36 -8.18 -16.93
C LEU A 823 30.83 -8.09 -17.36
N TRP A 824 31.32 -9.13 -18.04
CA TRP A 824 32.65 -9.16 -18.63
C TRP A 824 32.69 -8.55 -20.03
N SER A 825 31.61 -7.92 -20.50
CA SER A 825 31.52 -7.36 -21.86
C SER A 825 32.64 -6.39 -22.21
N ARG A 826 33.28 -5.76 -21.21
CA ARG A 826 34.42 -4.85 -21.40
C ARG A 826 35.76 -5.54 -21.69
N LEU A 827 35.82 -6.85 -21.49
CA LEU A 827 37.03 -7.66 -21.50
C LEU A 827 37.05 -8.68 -22.63
N ILE A 828 35.91 -8.85 -23.32
CA ILE A 828 35.71 -9.91 -24.31
C ILE A 828 35.42 -9.29 -25.68
N PRO A 829 36.24 -9.55 -26.70
CA PRO A 829 35.92 -9.18 -28.08
C PRO A 829 34.65 -9.89 -28.56
N ILE A 830 33.78 -9.19 -29.30
CA ILE A 830 32.49 -9.75 -29.73
C ILE A 830 32.67 -10.99 -30.62
N SER A 831 33.77 -11.01 -31.38
CA SER A 831 34.13 -12.11 -32.28
C SER A 831 34.24 -13.49 -31.62
N TRP A 832 34.47 -13.55 -30.30
CA TRP A 832 34.61 -14.83 -29.58
C TRP A 832 33.29 -15.41 -29.10
N VAL A 833 32.25 -14.59 -28.98
CA VAL A 833 31.02 -14.94 -28.25
C VAL A 833 29.76 -14.73 -29.10
N ALA A 834 29.88 -14.02 -30.22
CA ALA A 834 28.76 -13.64 -31.08
C ALA A 834 27.91 -14.84 -31.54
N ASP A 835 28.54 -15.85 -32.13
CA ASP A 835 27.81 -16.99 -32.71
C ASP A 835 27.09 -17.81 -31.64
N ASP A 836 27.73 -18.01 -30.48
CA ASP A 836 27.15 -18.74 -29.36
C ASP A 836 26.00 -17.97 -28.71
N LEU A 837 26.13 -16.66 -28.46
CA LEU A 837 25.02 -15.84 -27.97
C LEU A 837 23.87 -15.74 -28.99
N ILE A 838 24.17 -15.63 -30.29
CA ILE A 838 23.16 -15.71 -31.35
C ILE A 838 22.42 -17.04 -31.26
N HIS A 839 23.11 -18.14 -30.93
CA HIS A 839 22.45 -19.43 -30.78
C HIS A 839 21.44 -19.41 -29.62
N VAL A 840 21.85 -18.87 -28.47
CA VAL A 840 21.07 -18.77 -27.21
C VAL A 840 19.85 -17.85 -27.34
N LEU A 841 19.83 -16.92 -28.30
CA LEU A 841 18.60 -16.15 -28.60
C LEU A 841 17.39 -17.04 -28.96
N GLY A 842 17.62 -18.29 -29.36
CA GLY A 842 16.57 -19.28 -29.60
C GLY A 842 16.37 -20.30 -28.48
N ASP A 843 16.84 -20.02 -27.26
CA ASP A 843 16.70 -20.93 -26.12
C ASP A 843 15.23 -21.21 -25.76
N GLU A 844 14.93 -22.36 -25.18
CA GLU A 844 13.58 -22.69 -24.70
C GLU A 844 13.17 -21.80 -23.52
N ASP A 845 14.13 -21.42 -22.67
CA ASP A 845 13.89 -20.63 -21.47
C ASP A 845 13.92 -19.11 -21.75
N ALA A 846 12.84 -18.41 -21.37
CA ALA A 846 12.70 -16.99 -21.63
C ALA A 846 13.68 -16.11 -20.83
N HIS A 847 14.09 -16.53 -19.64
CA HIS A 847 15.09 -15.82 -18.85
C HIS A 847 16.47 -15.90 -19.49
N VAL A 848 16.83 -17.07 -20.02
CA VAL A 848 18.07 -17.27 -20.80
C VAL A 848 18.06 -16.38 -22.05
N ARG A 849 16.98 -16.37 -22.82
CA ARG A 849 16.85 -15.49 -24.01
C ARG A 849 16.99 -14.01 -23.65
N HIS A 850 16.36 -13.58 -22.56
CA HIS A 850 16.44 -12.20 -22.07
C HIS A 850 17.87 -11.79 -21.69
N LEU A 851 18.58 -12.63 -20.95
CA LEU A 851 19.96 -12.36 -20.55
C LEU A 851 20.92 -12.39 -21.74
N ALA A 852 20.69 -13.25 -22.73
CA ALA A 852 21.47 -13.25 -23.97
C ALA A 852 21.34 -11.91 -24.71
N CYS A 853 20.13 -11.32 -24.81
CA CYS A 853 19.95 -9.99 -25.40
C CYS A 853 20.72 -8.90 -24.65
N ILE A 854 20.71 -8.92 -23.31
CA ILE A 854 21.43 -7.93 -22.49
C ILE A 854 22.95 -8.11 -22.64
N ALA A 855 23.44 -9.35 -22.61
CA ALA A 855 24.85 -9.65 -22.81
C ALA A 855 25.34 -9.11 -24.16
N MET A 856 24.59 -9.39 -25.23
CA MET A 856 24.89 -8.89 -26.56
C MET A 856 24.85 -7.37 -26.62
N GLN A 857 23.89 -6.72 -25.96
CA GLN A 857 23.77 -5.26 -25.96
C GLN A 857 25.02 -4.60 -25.36
N ASN A 858 25.47 -5.07 -24.20
CA ASN A 858 26.65 -4.53 -23.52
C ASN A 858 27.95 -4.77 -24.29
N ILE A 859 28.04 -5.84 -25.09
CA ILE A 859 29.20 -6.11 -25.95
C ILE A 859 29.13 -5.26 -27.23
N CYS A 860 27.93 -5.08 -27.82
CA CYS A 860 27.72 -4.24 -29.02
C CYS A 860 28.04 -2.75 -28.79
N GLU A 861 27.91 -2.24 -27.56
CA GLU A 861 28.34 -0.87 -27.23
C GLU A 861 29.86 -0.65 -27.39
N GLN A 862 30.65 -1.73 -27.44
CA GLN A 862 32.11 -1.66 -27.51
C GLN A 862 32.68 -1.89 -28.91
N GLU A 863 32.12 -2.84 -29.66
CA GLU A 863 32.60 -3.20 -31.00
C GLU A 863 31.48 -3.08 -32.03
N THR A 864 31.76 -2.31 -33.07
CA THR A 864 30.74 -1.92 -34.05
C THR A 864 30.52 -2.95 -35.16
N THR A 865 31.10 -4.15 -35.16
CA THR A 865 31.06 -5.06 -36.34
C THR A 865 29.90 -6.06 -36.36
N PHE A 866 28.97 -6.01 -35.39
CA PHE A 866 27.90 -6.99 -35.26
C PHE A 866 26.78 -6.78 -36.31
N GLU A 867 26.45 -7.83 -37.07
CA GLU A 867 25.34 -7.85 -38.03
C GLU A 867 24.08 -8.50 -37.43
N VAL A 868 22.90 -8.07 -37.89
CA VAL A 868 21.62 -8.62 -37.41
C VAL A 868 21.43 -10.05 -37.92
N SER A 869 21.30 -11.00 -36.99
CA SER A 869 21.00 -12.40 -37.33
C SER A 869 19.49 -12.67 -37.46
N PRO A 870 19.06 -13.67 -38.27
CA PRO A 870 17.65 -14.07 -38.34
C PRO A 870 17.06 -14.50 -36.99
N LYS A 871 17.89 -15.07 -36.11
CA LYS A 871 17.46 -15.41 -34.74
C LYS A 871 17.09 -14.16 -33.95
N LEU A 872 17.90 -13.10 -33.98
CA LEU A 872 17.57 -11.82 -33.33
C LEU A 872 16.26 -11.22 -33.86
N VAL A 873 16.00 -11.35 -35.16
CA VAL A 873 14.74 -10.89 -35.79
C VAL A 873 13.52 -11.67 -35.27
N ASN A 874 13.66 -12.97 -34.99
CA ASN A 874 12.59 -13.78 -34.40
C ASN A 874 12.29 -13.38 -32.95
N VAL A 875 13.31 -13.03 -32.16
CA VAL A 875 13.15 -12.61 -30.74
C VAL A 875 12.31 -11.34 -30.59
N LEU A 876 12.19 -10.50 -31.62
CA LEU A 876 11.31 -9.33 -31.60
C LEU A 876 9.83 -9.67 -31.46
N GLU A 877 9.45 -10.90 -31.79
CA GLU A 877 8.09 -11.44 -31.67
C GLU A 877 7.97 -12.50 -30.56
N ASP A 878 8.94 -12.53 -29.64
CA ASP A 878 8.91 -13.47 -28.51
C ASP A 878 7.63 -13.32 -27.67
N GLU A 879 7.09 -14.41 -27.14
CA GLU A 879 5.91 -14.36 -26.27
C GLU A 879 6.18 -13.56 -24.99
N ASN A 880 7.42 -13.61 -24.47
CA ASN A 880 7.80 -12.94 -23.24
C ASN A 880 8.15 -11.45 -23.48
N MET A 881 7.46 -10.56 -22.77
CA MET A 881 7.67 -9.12 -22.91
C MET A 881 9.09 -8.65 -22.54
N HIS A 882 9.76 -9.29 -21.58
CA HIS A 882 11.11 -8.88 -21.16
C HIS A 882 12.15 -9.24 -22.22
N VAL A 883 11.93 -10.34 -22.93
CA VAL A 883 12.75 -10.75 -24.06
C VAL A 883 12.58 -9.75 -25.21
N ARG A 884 11.33 -9.38 -25.55
CA ARG A 884 11.05 -8.36 -26.56
C ARG A 884 11.68 -7.00 -26.21
N ASP A 885 11.54 -6.52 -24.96
CA ASP A 885 12.13 -5.24 -24.51
C ASP A 885 13.65 -5.22 -24.69
N SER A 886 14.35 -6.28 -24.25
CA SER A 886 15.81 -6.36 -24.40
C SER A 886 16.24 -6.46 -25.86
N ALA A 887 15.49 -7.18 -26.70
CA ALA A 887 15.80 -7.29 -28.12
C ALA A 887 15.64 -5.95 -28.87
N TYR A 888 14.56 -5.20 -28.58
CA TYR A 888 14.39 -3.86 -29.14
C TYR A 888 15.50 -2.91 -28.66
N PHE A 889 15.93 -3.02 -27.41
CA PHE A 889 17.00 -2.19 -26.89
C PHE A 889 18.36 -2.50 -27.54
N LEU A 890 18.69 -3.78 -27.70
CA LEU A 890 19.88 -4.24 -28.43
C LEU A 890 19.93 -3.67 -29.85
N LEU A 891 18.83 -3.72 -30.60
CA LEU A 891 18.76 -3.14 -31.95
C LEU A 891 19.02 -1.63 -31.95
N GLY A 892 18.49 -0.91 -30.95
CA GLY A 892 18.80 0.51 -30.76
C GLY A 892 20.30 0.77 -30.59
N CYS A 893 20.99 -0.03 -29.78
CA CYS A 893 22.45 0.07 -29.59
C CYS A 893 23.25 -0.25 -30.86
N MET A 894 22.75 -1.15 -31.72
CA MET A 894 23.37 -1.46 -33.02
C MET A 894 23.26 -0.32 -34.05
N ARG A 895 22.35 0.65 -33.83
CA ARG A 895 22.13 1.83 -34.68
C ARG A 895 21.95 1.45 -36.16
N GLU A 896 22.59 2.19 -37.08
CA GLU A 896 22.45 2.00 -38.54
C GLU A 896 22.69 0.58 -39.03
N LYS A 897 23.49 -0.22 -38.32
CA LYS A 897 23.77 -1.61 -38.71
C LYS A 897 22.55 -2.52 -38.55
N ALA A 898 21.59 -2.12 -37.71
CA ALA A 898 20.33 -2.83 -37.57
C ALA A 898 19.25 -2.40 -38.58
N ALA A 899 19.56 -1.47 -39.50
CA ALA A 899 18.59 -0.86 -40.43
C ALA A 899 18.21 -1.76 -41.63
N THR A 900 17.80 -3.01 -41.38
CA THR A 900 17.22 -3.86 -42.42
C THR A 900 15.71 -3.57 -42.59
N THR A 901 15.19 -3.79 -43.80
CA THR A 901 13.76 -3.57 -44.08
C THR A 901 12.85 -4.41 -43.18
N GLU A 902 13.28 -5.62 -42.83
CA GLU A 902 12.54 -6.53 -41.95
C GLU A 902 12.53 -6.06 -40.49
N VAL A 903 13.68 -5.63 -39.95
CA VAL A 903 13.78 -5.08 -38.59
C VAL A 903 12.95 -3.80 -38.45
N ILE A 904 13.04 -2.90 -39.43
CA ILE A 904 12.25 -1.67 -39.45
C ILE A 904 10.75 -1.99 -39.47
N ALA A 905 10.31 -2.98 -40.25
CA ALA A 905 8.91 -3.39 -40.28
C ALA A 905 8.44 -3.94 -38.92
N LYS A 906 9.24 -4.78 -38.25
CA LYS A 906 8.92 -5.30 -36.92
C LYS A 906 8.91 -4.22 -35.85
N LEU A 907 9.88 -3.30 -35.85
CA LEU A 907 9.91 -2.13 -34.97
C LEU A 907 8.68 -1.23 -35.16
N VAL A 908 8.27 -1.00 -36.42
CA VAL A 908 7.06 -0.21 -36.74
C VAL A 908 5.80 -0.93 -36.26
N ASN A 909 5.73 -2.27 -36.37
CA ASN A 909 4.61 -3.05 -35.83
C ASN A 909 4.57 -3.00 -34.29
N ALA A 910 5.72 -3.04 -33.62
CA ALA A 910 5.85 -2.97 -32.17
C ALA A 910 5.37 -1.64 -31.57
N LEU A 911 5.27 -0.58 -32.37
CA LEU A 911 4.60 0.67 -31.97
C LEU A 911 3.10 0.49 -31.71
N ASN A 912 2.49 -0.65 -32.06
CA ASN A 912 1.12 -1.00 -31.71
C ASN A 912 1.05 -2.15 -30.68
N ASP A 913 2.16 -2.53 -30.03
CA ASP A 913 2.15 -3.58 -29.00
C ASP A 913 1.23 -3.17 -27.83
N GLU A 914 0.52 -4.12 -27.24
CA GLU A 914 -0.39 -3.88 -26.11
C GLU A 914 0.38 -3.29 -24.92
N ASN A 915 1.64 -3.67 -24.76
CA ASN A 915 2.49 -3.23 -23.67
C ASN A 915 3.15 -1.86 -23.96
N ARG A 916 2.86 -0.87 -23.11
CA ARG A 916 3.42 0.49 -23.20
C ARG A 916 4.95 0.53 -23.24
N ARG A 917 5.63 -0.36 -22.51
CA ARG A 917 7.10 -0.40 -22.44
C ARG A 917 7.69 -0.86 -23.77
N ILE A 918 7.06 -1.83 -24.42
CA ILE A 918 7.46 -2.29 -25.76
C ILE A 918 7.27 -1.18 -26.79
N ARG A 919 6.14 -0.47 -26.77
CA ARG A 919 5.92 0.68 -27.67
C ARG A 919 6.98 1.76 -27.48
N SER A 920 7.33 2.07 -26.22
CA SER A 920 8.35 3.08 -25.90
C SER A 920 9.73 2.64 -26.38
N ARG A 921 10.09 1.38 -26.13
CA ARG A 921 11.37 0.82 -26.53
C ARG A 921 11.53 0.72 -28.04
N ALA A 922 10.49 0.28 -28.75
CA ALA A 922 10.48 0.24 -30.20
C ALA A 922 10.65 1.65 -30.80
N CYS A 923 10.02 2.65 -30.20
CA CYS A 923 10.19 4.05 -30.58
C CYS A 923 11.63 4.55 -30.37
N GLN A 924 12.21 4.25 -29.21
CA GLN A 924 13.61 4.54 -28.90
C GLN A 924 14.56 3.87 -29.90
N ALA A 925 14.37 2.58 -30.17
CA ALA A 925 15.18 1.83 -31.12
C ALA A 925 15.07 2.40 -32.55
N LEU A 926 13.86 2.75 -33.00
CA LEU A 926 13.66 3.43 -34.29
C LEU A 926 14.41 4.75 -34.40
N SER A 927 14.53 5.52 -33.30
CA SER A 927 15.30 6.76 -33.27
C SER A 927 16.80 6.55 -33.45
N GLN A 928 17.30 5.40 -33.01
CA GLN A 928 18.74 5.10 -33.00
C GLN A 928 19.17 4.32 -34.25
N VAL A 929 18.29 3.49 -34.81
CA VAL A 929 18.57 2.65 -35.99
C VAL A 929 18.64 3.46 -37.30
N ASN A 930 18.13 4.70 -37.33
CA ASN A 930 17.80 5.36 -38.59
C ASN A 930 18.59 6.68 -38.88
N GLU A 931 19.77 6.60 -39.51
CA GLU A 931 20.35 7.76 -40.24
C GLU A 931 19.93 7.82 -41.72
N LYS A 932 19.59 6.68 -42.34
CA LYS A 932 19.17 6.64 -43.75
C LYS A 932 18.18 5.52 -44.00
N ILE A 933 16.89 5.79 -43.85
CA ILE A 933 15.79 5.34 -44.72
C ILE A 933 14.46 5.95 -44.23
N LEU A 934 13.80 6.71 -45.11
CA LEU A 934 12.35 6.86 -45.11
C LEU A 934 11.77 5.65 -45.86
N VAL A 935 10.86 4.91 -45.23
CA VAL A 935 9.90 4.11 -46.00
C VAL A 935 8.50 4.66 -45.78
N THR A 936 7.89 5.00 -46.90
CA THR A 936 6.49 5.31 -47.17
C THR A 936 5.47 4.30 -46.64
N LYS A 937 5.90 3.23 -45.94
CA LYS A 937 5.08 2.24 -45.23
C LYS A 937 5.43 2.30 -43.75
N GLY A 938 4.52 2.88 -42.95
CA GLY A 938 4.72 3.06 -41.50
C GLY A 938 4.42 4.48 -41.03
N ILE A 939 4.24 5.44 -41.95
CA ILE A 939 3.83 6.82 -41.65
C ILE A 939 2.58 6.86 -40.76
N GLU A 940 1.60 5.99 -41.00
CA GLU A 940 0.39 5.93 -40.18
C GLU A 940 0.66 5.40 -38.76
N THR A 941 1.51 4.38 -38.62
CA THR A 941 1.89 3.79 -37.34
C THR A 941 2.75 4.73 -36.50
N ILE A 942 3.74 5.36 -37.15
CA ILE A 942 4.57 6.46 -36.61
C ILE A 942 3.69 7.64 -36.19
N ALA A 943 2.71 7.99 -37.02
CA ALA A 943 1.75 9.04 -36.70
C ALA A 943 0.84 8.66 -35.52
N ASN A 944 0.54 7.38 -35.31
CA ASN A 944 -0.26 6.91 -34.17
C ASN A 944 0.57 6.87 -32.87
N ALA A 945 1.86 6.53 -32.93
CA ALA A 945 2.76 6.61 -31.78
C ALA A 945 2.94 8.05 -31.25
N LEU A 946 2.79 9.08 -32.10
CA LEU A 946 2.79 10.50 -31.68
C LEU A 946 1.61 10.86 -30.74
N ILE A 947 0.51 10.10 -30.81
CA ILE A 947 -0.69 10.28 -30.00
C ILE A 947 -0.88 9.13 -29.02
N ASP A 948 0.19 8.36 -28.74
CA ASP A 948 0.15 7.28 -27.75
C ASP A 948 -0.31 7.82 -26.39
N ASP A 949 -1.04 7.01 -25.61
CA ASP A 949 -1.50 7.39 -24.28
C ASP A 949 -0.31 7.58 -23.31
N ASP A 950 0.78 6.85 -23.53
CA ASP A 950 1.97 6.90 -22.70
C ASP A 950 2.89 8.11 -23.03
N ILE A 951 3.35 8.80 -21.99
CA ILE A 951 4.16 10.01 -22.14
C ILE A 951 5.59 9.73 -22.62
N GLU A 952 6.15 8.59 -22.27
CA GLU A 952 7.50 8.19 -22.63
C GLU A 952 7.54 7.84 -24.13
N VAL A 953 6.53 7.12 -24.62
CA VAL A 953 6.35 6.82 -26.05
C VAL A 953 6.29 8.12 -26.87
N ARG A 954 5.44 9.08 -26.47
CA ARG A 954 5.33 10.37 -27.17
C ARG A 954 6.64 11.16 -27.14
N THR A 955 7.34 11.16 -26.01
CA THR A 955 8.62 11.86 -25.84
C THR A 955 9.69 11.27 -26.75
N ASN A 956 9.87 9.95 -26.74
CA ASN A 956 10.80 9.23 -27.61
C ASN A 956 10.46 9.43 -29.10
N MET A 957 9.16 9.53 -29.42
CA MET A 957 8.69 9.78 -30.78
C MET A 957 9.03 11.21 -31.25
N CYS A 958 8.91 12.19 -30.36
CA CYS A 958 9.36 13.56 -30.62
C CYS A 958 10.87 13.62 -30.88
N PHE A 959 11.68 12.88 -30.11
CA PHE A 959 13.13 12.79 -30.34
C PHE A 959 13.47 12.17 -31.71
N LEU A 960 12.82 11.06 -32.09
CA LEU A 960 12.95 10.47 -33.42
C LEU A 960 12.65 11.50 -34.53
N LEU A 961 11.57 12.26 -34.40
CA LEU A 961 11.16 13.26 -35.40
C LEU A 961 12.09 14.47 -35.45
N GLN A 962 12.67 14.87 -34.32
CA GLN A 962 13.67 15.93 -34.28
C GLN A 962 14.93 15.50 -35.04
N HIS A 963 15.45 14.29 -34.77
CA HIS A 963 16.60 13.76 -35.51
C HIS A 963 16.33 13.61 -37.01
N LEU A 964 15.15 13.10 -37.41
CA LEU A 964 14.77 13.02 -38.82
C LEU A 964 14.68 14.39 -39.51
N LYS A 965 14.34 15.45 -38.77
CA LYS A 965 14.25 16.82 -39.30
C LYS A 965 15.64 17.43 -39.52
N GLU A 966 16.61 17.14 -38.65
CA GLU A 966 17.98 17.66 -38.73
C GLU A 966 18.76 17.05 -39.91
N GLN A 967 18.48 15.80 -40.29
CA GLN A 967 19.21 15.08 -41.35
C GLN A 967 18.61 15.20 -42.77
N LEU A 968 17.38 15.71 -42.94
CA LEU A 968 16.72 15.84 -44.26
C LEU A 968 16.20 17.27 -44.50
N PRO A 969 17.04 18.20 -45.00
CA PRO A 969 16.61 19.56 -45.34
C PRO A 969 15.66 19.62 -46.55
N SER A 970 15.60 18.56 -47.37
CA SER A 970 14.96 18.58 -48.70
C SER A 970 13.88 17.52 -48.93
N VAL A 971 13.49 16.74 -47.92
CA VAL A 971 12.26 15.93 -48.04
C VAL A 971 11.08 16.84 -47.76
N SER A 972 10.44 17.32 -48.84
CA SER A 972 9.06 17.75 -48.77
C SER A 972 8.27 16.60 -48.15
N ILE A 973 7.95 16.70 -46.85
CA ILE A 973 6.99 15.83 -46.19
C ILE A 973 5.65 16.13 -46.90
N THR A 974 5.40 15.46 -48.02
CA THR A 974 4.20 15.58 -48.85
C THR A 974 2.97 15.06 -48.12
N HIS A 975 3.17 14.27 -47.06
CA HIS A 975 2.11 13.85 -46.16
C HIS A 975 1.72 14.98 -45.19
N VAL A 976 0.71 15.76 -45.60
CA VAL A 976 0.06 16.83 -44.81
C VAL A 976 -0.30 16.38 -43.38
N THR A 977 -0.63 15.09 -43.19
CA THR A 977 -0.97 14.48 -41.89
C THR A 977 0.21 14.43 -40.93
N LEU A 978 1.39 14.01 -41.39
CA LEU A 978 2.59 13.91 -40.54
C LEU A 978 3.09 15.30 -40.16
N LYS A 979 3.07 16.24 -41.13
CA LYS A 979 3.46 17.65 -40.91
C LYS A 979 2.52 18.36 -39.92
N ARG A 980 1.22 18.04 -39.94
CA ARG A 980 0.24 18.54 -38.96
C ARG A 980 0.46 17.96 -37.56
N ARG A 981 0.75 16.66 -37.43
CA ARG A 981 0.98 16.02 -36.12
C ARG A 981 2.32 16.44 -35.47
N ILE A 982 3.40 16.54 -36.26
CA ILE A 982 4.72 17.04 -35.78
C ILE A 982 4.62 18.48 -35.25
N ASN A 983 3.91 19.37 -35.95
CA ASN A 983 3.76 20.79 -35.56
C ASN A 983 3.00 21.00 -34.26
N ALA A 984 2.44 19.93 -33.74
CA ALA A 984 1.36 20.00 -32.81
C ALA A 984 1.75 19.22 -31.55
N CYS A 985 2.60 18.19 -31.67
CA CYS A 985 3.55 17.77 -30.62
C CYS A 985 4.53 18.88 -30.22
N LYS A 986 5.03 19.71 -31.14
CA LYS A 986 5.95 20.85 -30.83
C LYS A 986 5.35 21.96 -29.96
N ARG A 987 4.05 21.92 -29.73
CA ARG A 987 3.30 22.94 -28.97
C ARG A 987 2.90 22.45 -27.57
N VAL A 988 3.20 21.18 -27.25
CA VAL A 988 3.24 20.63 -25.88
C VAL A 988 4.69 20.56 -25.46
#